data_AF-A0A1L7NPS3-F1
#
_entry.id   AF-A0A1L7NPS3-F1
#
_cell.length_a   1.000
_cell.length_b   1.000
_cell.length_c   1.000
_cell.angle_alpha   90.00
_cell.angle_beta   90.00
_cell.angle_gamma   90.00
#
_symmetry.space_group_name_H-M   'P 1'
#
loop_
_entity.id
_entity.type
_entity.pdbx_description
1 polymer ?
#
loop_
_entity_poly.entity_id
_entity_poly.type
_entity_poly.pdbx_seq_one_letter_code
_entity_poly.pdbx_strand_id
1 'polypeptide(L)'
;MTTEALALYTQLGGVVRQAPATIDAEQAAQAAADDGLSDDPNSENYRYKDTGYISGSRKEQAAASIKAARDAGQLLRISDIDFKAIEENPRQARELIKKSNLFGQVDWEALQAGGMQPQAGYLIDRLYASIGAMPGENSPEARKSYALGIETIRTRLESAKTVAEVTSTLTEIGEELLGTRLDADESERYRALAAQLEDLRTRARAISEGRQVLYDAMTAAGAAHNAAKHALANRTRRGWKIEPAHEQAVTDAGAAYDAAHKAWGDEIAATKDEDESIRQQRSTTSADMGDIVDVAKARNLQTTESKAWQALGERFIKATLYRHRRTGEGSDSFAGHVANAKNGEPASWEWTTKEKSAPKRASKKKISFTLKVVEQFERIGGRPVAVASTKDLERLCGFRAVQSGNWVLGDFVSAKWHVEQTAGAMQDMADVLGIDENHLSFGGRLAMAFGARGVGGKGAAMAHYEPIERVINMTKMNGGGALGHEHYHALDNILPGVLRGEEGEWNEYASANPDLMPPGAIREAFKTLKDTLTTGGVRLVETIKLPPRALEKAQFNLDGRALRGVALDIKNAGNVHDAVLAVDAAFRNLQSKPYLKQKKQWREIAAAYYSPEGATEVQVKSGASVSNFYLEAQKLDDGVTGKYWSEPFEMAARAFQSYLEDRLAEMGRKNDYLSSLADNKHHYQPELGAPFKPYPEGEERTRINAAFDQVFKALRDEKAFEKAMSNTALLDSIFGVKHD
;
A
#
# COMPACT_ATOMS: atom_id res chain seq x y z
N MET A 1 49.81 -18.45 16.77
CA MET A 1 50.20 -19.50 17.74
C MET A 1 51.48 -19.07 18.44
N THR A 2 51.64 -19.37 19.73
CA THR A 2 52.93 -19.24 20.42
C THR A 2 53.90 -20.31 19.90
N THR A 3 55.22 -20.09 20.04
CA THR A 3 56.26 -20.99 19.52
C THR A 3 56.15 -22.40 20.09
N GLU A 4 55.72 -22.54 21.34
CA GLU A 4 55.47 -23.83 22.00
C GLU A 4 54.24 -24.55 21.42
N ALA A 5 53.19 -23.82 21.04
CA ALA A 5 52.00 -24.39 20.41
C ALA A 5 52.28 -24.91 18.98
N LEU A 6 53.23 -24.30 18.27
CA LEU A 6 53.65 -24.71 16.92
C LEU A 6 54.51 -25.99 16.95
N ALA A 7 55.34 -26.16 17.99
CA ALA A 7 56.13 -27.37 18.20
C ALA A 7 55.25 -28.60 18.52
N LEU A 8 54.22 -28.40 19.36
CA LEU A 8 53.26 -29.46 19.72
C LEU A 8 52.43 -29.92 18.51
N TYR A 9 52.04 -28.97 17.64
CA TYR A 9 51.27 -29.23 16.43
C TYR A 9 52.05 -30.06 15.39
N THR A 10 53.36 -29.86 15.30
CA THR A 10 54.25 -30.57 14.37
C THR A 10 54.58 -31.99 14.87
N GLN A 11 54.72 -32.20 16.18
CA GLN A 11 54.93 -33.54 16.77
C GLN A 11 53.71 -34.47 16.67
N LEU A 12 52.49 -33.91 16.56
CA LEU A 12 51.24 -34.66 16.42
C LEU A 12 50.89 -34.99 14.95
N GLY A 13 51.84 -34.82 14.01
CA GLY A 13 51.63 -35.12 12.60
C GLY A 13 50.89 -34.03 11.80
N GLY A 14 50.74 -32.83 12.37
CA GLY A 14 50.19 -31.68 11.66
C GLY A 14 51.17 -31.14 10.61
N VAL A 15 50.74 -31.13 9.34
CA VAL A 15 51.52 -30.54 8.23
C VAL A 15 51.19 -29.06 8.13
N VAL A 16 52.15 -28.19 8.48
CA VAL A 16 52.05 -26.75 8.20
C VAL A 16 52.34 -26.53 6.71
N ARG A 17 51.29 -26.22 5.93
CA ARG A 17 51.44 -25.84 4.52
C ARG A 17 52.03 -24.43 4.43
N GLN A 18 53.19 -24.30 3.79
CA GLN A 18 53.72 -22.99 3.38
C GLN A 18 52.75 -22.32 2.40
N ALA A 19 52.48 -21.04 2.61
CA ALA A 19 51.82 -20.22 1.60
C ALA A 19 52.70 -20.18 0.33
N PRO A 20 52.09 -20.18 -0.88
CA PRO A 20 52.85 -20.10 -2.12
C PRO A 20 53.60 -18.75 -2.19
N ALA A 21 54.71 -18.77 -2.94
CA ALA A 21 55.62 -17.64 -3.10
C ALA A 21 54.88 -16.34 -3.43
N THR A 22 55.23 -15.30 -2.69
CA THR A 22 54.74 -13.93 -2.84
C THR A 22 55.03 -13.42 -4.25
N ILE A 23 53.97 -13.19 -5.01
CA ILE A 23 53.99 -12.20 -6.09
C ILE A 23 54.25 -10.85 -5.42
N ASP A 24 55.19 -10.11 -5.97
CA ASP A 24 55.60 -8.80 -5.49
C ASP A 24 54.39 -7.86 -5.32
N ALA A 25 54.10 -7.48 -4.08
CA ALA A 25 52.93 -6.68 -3.71
C ALA A 25 52.99 -5.26 -4.27
N GLU A 26 54.19 -4.76 -4.62
CA GLU A 26 54.37 -3.48 -5.30
C GLU A 26 54.04 -3.55 -6.80
N GLN A 27 54.31 -4.69 -7.46
CA GLN A 27 53.95 -4.89 -8.86
C GLN A 27 52.45 -5.20 -9.06
N ALA A 28 51.80 -5.86 -8.09
CA ALA A 28 50.36 -6.06 -8.12
C ALA A 28 49.56 -4.75 -7.90
N ALA A 29 50.10 -3.80 -7.13
CA ALA A 29 49.50 -2.48 -6.93
C ALA A 29 49.73 -1.53 -8.13
N GLN A 30 50.82 -1.70 -8.88
CA GLN A 30 51.12 -0.93 -10.10
C GLN A 30 50.48 -1.50 -11.38
N ALA A 31 49.90 -2.69 -11.31
CA ALA A 31 49.12 -3.31 -12.40
C ALA A 31 47.60 -3.13 -12.25
N ALA A 32 47.13 -2.32 -11.30
CA ALA A 32 45.79 -1.75 -11.36
C ALA A 32 45.78 -0.72 -12.50
N ALA A 33 45.61 -1.22 -13.73
CA ALA A 33 45.24 -0.38 -14.85
C ALA A 33 44.03 0.46 -14.41
N ASP A 34 44.15 1.78 -14.52
CA ASP A 34 43.01 2.68 -14.39
C ASP A 34 41.94 2.20 -15.38
N ASP A 35 40.96 1.46 -14.88
CA ASP A 35 39.86 0.91 -15.67
C ASP A 35 38.80 1.99 -15.97
N GLY A 36 39.07 3.24 -15.57
CA GLY A 36 38.20 4.39 -15.75
C GLY A 36 36.93 4.33 -14.89
N LEU A 37 36.82 3.34 -13.99
CA LEU A 37 35.67 3.12 -13.13
C LEU A 37 35.94 3.64 -11.72
N SER A 38 34.91 4.24 -11.12
CA SER A 38 34.97 4.80 -9.78
C SER A 38 34.24 3.92 -8.77
N ASP A 39 34.78 3.82 -7.56
CA ASP A 39 34.13 3.16 -6.44
C ASP A 39 33.18 4.11 -5.67
N ASP A 40 33.14 5.41 -6.03
CA ASP A 40 32.20 6.39 -5.46
C ASP A 40 30.81 6.23 -6.08
N PRO A 41 29.76 5.89 -5.29
CA PRO A 41 28.37 5.80 -5.75
C PRO A 41 27.83 7.05 -6.46
N ASN A 42 28.42 8.21 -6.22
CA ASN A 42 27.99 9.48 -6.81
C ASN A 42 28.74 9.82 -8.11
N SER A 43 29.70 8.99 -8.52
CA SER A 43 30.47 9.19 -9.75
C SER A 43 29.68 8.76 -10.99
N GLU A 44 29.80 9.53 -12.07
CA GLU A 44 29.21 9.21 -13.38
C GLU A 44 29.71 7.85 -13.93
N ASN A 45 30.94 7.48 -13.56
CA ASN A 45 31.58 6.21 -13.91
C ASN A 45 31.56 5.20 -12.74
N TYR A 46 30.55 5.25 -11.88
CA TYR A 46 30.43 4.30 -10.78
C TYR A 46 30.43 2.85 -11.29
N ARG A 47 31.35 2.06 -10.75
CA ARG A 47 31.64 0.66 -11.10
C ARG A 47 30.42 -0.25 -11.02
N TYR A 48 29.52 0.01 -10.08
CA TYR A 48 28.33 -0.81 -9.87
C TYR A 48 27.02 -0.16 -10.31
N LYS A 49 27.08 0.87 -11.16
CA LYS A 49 25.88 1.49 -11.74
C LYS A 49 25.05 0.47 -12.53
N ASP A 50 23.75 0.76 -12.64
CA ASP A 50 22.82 -0.03 -13.44
C ASP A 50 23.26 -0.09 -14.90
N THR A 51 23.11 -1.25 -15.52
CA THR A 51 23.54 -1.45 -16.90
C THR A 51 22.41 -1.33 -17.93
N GLY A 52 21.16 -1.16 -17.48
CA GLY A 52 19.96 -0.97 -18.31
C GLY A 52 18.69 -0.71 -17.49
N TYR A 53 17.56 -0.45 -18.16
CA TYR A 53 16.25 -0.19 -17.55
C TYR A 53 15.34 -1.43 -17.58
N ILE A 54 14.58 -1.66 -16.50
CA ILE A 54 13.62 -2.78 -16.36
C ILE A 54 12.28 -2.22 -15.84
N SER A 55 11.16 -2.50 -16.52
CA SER A 55 9.79 -2.10 -16.12
C SER A 55 9.35 -2.77 -14.80
N GLY A 56 8.34 -2.24 -14.09
CA GLY A 56 7.77 -2.80 -12.85
C GLY A 56 8.34 -2.26 -11.52
N SER A 57 8.95 -1.07 -11.54
CA SER A 57 9.68 -0.47 -10.41
C SER A 57 8.80 -0.15 -9.17
N ARG A 58 9.42 0.02 -7.98
CA ARG A 58 8.74 0.48 -6.74
C ARG A 58 7.85 1.72 -6.95
N LYS A 59 8.28 2.62 -7.81
CA LYS A 59 7.54 3.81 -8.24
C LYS A 59 6.26 3.47 -9.01
N GLU A 60 6.31 2.49 -9.89
CA GLU A 60 5.13 1.98 -10.60
C GLU A 60 4.18 1.26 -9.63
N GLN A 61 4.71 0.53 -8.64
CA GLN A 61 3.91 -0.08 -7.58
C GLN A 61 3.22 0.97 -6.69
N ALA A 62 3.92 2.04 -6.30
CA ALA A 62 3.34 3.15 -5.56
C ALA A 62 2.26 3.88 -6.37
N ALA A 63 2.44 4.01 -7.68
CA ALA A 63 1.41 4.51 -8.58
C ALA A 63 0.21 3.55 -8.70
N ALA A 64 0.47 2.24 -8.73
CA ALA A 64 -0.56 1.22 -8.83
C ALA A 64 -1.39 1.08 -7.54
N SER A 65 -0.77 1.20 -6.35
CA SER A 65 -1.48 1.13 -5.08
C SER A 65 -2.48 2.27 -4.90
N ILE A 66 -2.11 3.49 -5.30
CA ILE A 66 -3.01 4.66 -5.31
C ILE A 66 -4.22 4.39 -6.23
N LYS A 67 -3.98 3.83 -7.43
CA LYS A 67 -5.06 3.49 -8.37
C LYS A 67 -5.94 2.35 -7.84
N ALA A 68 -5.36 1.34 -7.21
CA ALA A 68 -6.10 0.21 -6.66
C ALA A 68 -7.01 0.64 -5.50
N ALA A 69 -6.51 1.48 -4.58
CA ALA A 69 -7.31 2.01 -3.48
C ALA A 69 -8.43 2.92 -3.97
N ARG A 70 -8.18 3.75 -4.99
CA ARG A 70 -9.22 4.49 -5.72
C ARG A 70 -10.31 3.55 -6.25
N ASP A 71 -9.91 2.51 -6.98
CA ASP A 71 -10.85 1.58 -7.61
C ASP A 71 -11.63 0.77 -6.56
N ALA A 72 -11.05 0.58 -5.37
CA ALA A 72 -11.71 0.01 -4.20
C ALA A 72 -12.58 1.00 -3.41
N GLY A 73 -12.64 2.28 -3.82
CA GLY A 73 -13.39 3.32 -3.12
C GLY A 73 -12.82 3.67 -1.74
N GLN A 74 -11.54 3.40 -1.48
CA GLN A 74 -10.93 3.61 -0.17
C GLN A 74 -10.43 5.06 -0.01
N LEU A 75 -10.57 5.62 1.20
CA LEU A 75 -9.87 6.83 1.59
C LEU A 75 -8.39 6.50 1.75
N LEU A 76 -7.54 7.24 1.06
CA LEU A 76 -6.10 7.06 1.12
C LEU A 76 -5.50 8.03 2.13
N ARG A 77 -4.86 7.50 3.18
CA ARG A 77 -4.19 8.32 4.21
C ARG A 77 -2.81 8.73 3.74
N ILE A 78 -2.27 9.78 4.36
CA ILE A 78 -0.90 10.22 4.09
C ILE A 78 0.13 9.09 4.33
N SER A 79 -0.15 8.19 5.30
CA SER A 79 0.69 7.03 5.62
C SER A 79 0.65 5.93 4.56
N ASP A 80 -0.39 5.90 3.74
CA ASP A 80 -0.60 4.85 2.74
C ASP A 80 0.10 5.19 1.40
N ILE A 81 0.62 6.42 1.28
CA ILE A 81 1.28 6.95 0.10
C ILE A 81 2.79 6.91 0.30
N ASP A 82 3.49 6.18 -0.56
CA ASP A 82 4.95 6.29 -0.67
C ASP A 82 5.32 7.55 -1.44
N PHE A 83 5.24 8.70 -0.76
CA PHE A 83 5.61 10.00 -1.33
C PHE A 83 7.04 9.99 -1.87
N LYS A 84 7.96 9.29 -1.20
CA LYS A 84 9.35 9.22 -1.67
C LYS A 84 9.42 8.58 -3.06
N ALA A 85 8.72 7.46 -3.27
CA ALA A 85 8.74 6.75 -4.55
C ALA A 85 8.01 7.50 -5.68
N ILE A 86 6.83 8.09 -5.43
CA ILE A 86 6.11 8.79 -6.51
C ILE A 86 6.76 10.12 -6.91
N GLU A 87 7.45 10.80 -5.98
CA GLU A 87 8.12 12.08 -6.23
C GLU A 87 9.39 11.93 -7.08
N GLU A 88 9.88 10.70 -7.29
CA GLU A 88 10.90 10.38 -8.29
C GLU A 88 10.42 10.67 -9.74
N ASN A 89 9.12 10.93 -9.96
CA ASN A 89 8.62 11.59 -11.17
C ASN A 89 7.52 12.60 -10.82
N PRO A 90 7.88 13.90 -10.72
CA PRO A 90 6.93 14.95 -10.37
C PRO A 90 5.73 15.08 -11.31
N ARG A 91 5.87 14.69 -12.60
CA ARG A 91 4.75 14.71 -13.57
C ARG A 91 3.73 13.62 -13.26
N GLN A 92 4.21 12.43 -12.92
CA GLN A 92 3.37 11.31 -12.53
C GLN A 92 2.75 11.53 -11.14
N ALA A 93 3.52 12.06 -10.18
CA ALA A 93 3.02 12.44 -8.86
C ALA A 93 1.85 13.44 -8.95
N ARG A 94 1.95 14.45 -9.82
CA ARG A 94 0.86 15.40 -10.10
C ARG A 94 -0.40 14.70 -10.64
N GLU A 95 -0.24 13.68 -11.47
CA GLU A 95 -1.36 12.92 -12.03
C GLU A 95 -2.01 11.98 -11.00
N LEU A 96 -1.25 11.53 -9.99
CA LEU A 96 -1.71 10.61 -8.95
C LEU A 96 -2.33 11.32 -7.74
N ILE A 97 -1.79 12.45 -7.30
CA ILE A 97 -2.27 13.20 -6.13
C ILE A 97 -3.43 14.11 -6.53
N LYS A 98 -4.61 13.49 -6.65
CA LYS A 98 -5.89 14.13 -7.02
C LYS A 98 -7.01 13.66 -6.12
N LYS A 99 -8.04 14.49 -5.92
CA LYS A 99 -9.23 14.14 -5.13
C LYS A 99 -9.82 12.80 -5.54
N SER A 100 -9.97 12.58 -6.86
CA SER A 100 -10.54 11.35 -7.41
C SER A 100 -9.81 10.09 -6.97
N ASN A 101 -8.52 10.18 -6.67
CA ASN A 101 -7.70 9.04 -6.30
C ASN A 101 -7.59 8.86 -4.77
N LEU A 102 -7.72 9.95 -4.01
CA LEU A 102 -7.46 9.95 -2.56
C LEU A 102 -8.72 9.94 -1.71
N PHE A 103 -9.81 10.55 -2.19
CA PHE A 103 -10.97 10.89 -1.35
C PHE A 103 -11.81 9.68 -0.95
N GLY A 104 -11.79 8.61 -1.76
CA GLY A 104 -12.59 7.41 -1.54
C GLY A 104 -14.11 7.64 -1.67
N GLN A 105 -14.87 6.56 -1.52
CA GLN A 105 -16.33 6.59 -1.41
C GLN A 105 -16.72 6.94 0.03
N VAL A 106 -17.76 7.77 0.18
CA VAL A 106 -18.33 8.10 1.49
C VAL A 106 -19.42 7.09 1.82
N ASP A 107 -19.29 6.43 2.98
CA ASP A 107 -20.28 5.47 3.47
C ASP A 107 -21.39 6.20 4.24
N TRP A 108 -22.30 6.81 3.49
CA TRP A 108 -23.43 7.56 4.06
C TRP A 108 -24.36 6.69 4.91
N GLU A 109 -24.46 5.38 4.63
CA GLU A 109 -25.25 4.47 5.46
C GLU A 109 -24.64 4.29 6.85
N ALA A 110 -23.33 4.06 6.91
CA ALA A 110 -22.63 3.90 8.18
C ALA A 110 -22.71 5.19 9.02
N LEU A 111 -22.59 6.35 8.39
CA LEU A 111 -22.73 7.65 9.07
C LEU A 111 -24.15 7.88 9.59
N GLN A 112 -25.17 7.56 8.77
CA GLN A 112 -26.57 7.58 9.19
C GLN A 112 -26.80 6.64 10.39
N ALA A 113 -26.31 5.40 10.31
CA ALA A 113 -26.41 4.41 11.39
C ALA A 113 -25.66 4.85 12.66
N GLY A 114 -24.57 5.61 12.50
CA GLY A 114 -23.80 6.24 13.59
C GLY A 114 -24.49 7.43 14.27
N GLY A 115 -25.68 7.81 13.80
CA GLY A 115 -26.51 8.88 14.36
C GLY A 115 -26.32 10.24 13.71
N MET A 116 -25.70 10.33 12.53
CA MET A 116 -25.61 11.58 11.79
C MET A 116 -27.01 12.00 11.29
N GLN A 117 -27.31 13.29 11.41
CA GLN A 117 -28.55 13.88 10.91
C GLN A 117 -28.50 14.08 9.39
N PRO A 118 -29.62 13.93 8.65
CA PRO A 118 -29.66 14.12 7.20
C PRO A 118 -29.14 15.51 6.75
N GLN A 119 -29.44 16.55 7.53
CA GLN A 119 -29.01 17.92 7.28
C GLN A 119 -27.50 18.09 7.48
N ALA A 120 -26.93 17.41 8.48
CA ALA A 120 -25.48 17.41 8.71
C ALA A 120 -24.74 16.70 7.58
N GLY A 121 -25.20 15.51 7.19
CA GLY A 121 -24.65 14.77 6.04
C GLY A 121 -24.72 15.57 4.74
N TYR A 122 -25.84 16.27 4.50
CA TYR A 122 -26.00 17.12 3.31
C TYR A 122 -25.00 18.28 3.28
N LEU A 123 -24.75 18.96 4.41
CA LEU A 123 -23.73 20.01 4.49
C LEU A 123 -22.33 19.47 4.21
N ILE A 124 -22.01 18.30 4.76
CA ILE A 124 -20.74 17.62 4.52
C ILE A 124 -20.57 17.29 3.03
N ASP A 125 -21.61 16.76 2.37
CA ASP A 125 -21.59 16.50 0.91
C ASP A 125 -21.32 17.77 0.11
N ARG A 126 -22.05 18.86 0.39
CA ARG A 126 -21.86 20.15 -0.30
C ARG A 126 -20.45 20.71 -0.09
N LEU A 127 -19.89 20.53 1.11
CA LEU A 127 -18.53 20.96 1.41
C LEU A 127 -17.50 20.08 0.70
N TYR A 128 -17.69 18.76 0.69
CA TYR A 128 -16.84 17.85 -0.08
C TYR A 128 -16.86 18.22 -1.55
N ALA A 129 -18.02 18.55 -2.13
CA ALA A 129 -18.14 18.99 -3.52
C ALA A 129 -17.36 20.30 -3.83
N SER A 130 -16.99 21.09 -2.82
CA SER A 130 -16.20 22.31 -2.97
C SER A 130 -14.67 22.08 -3.03
N ILE A 131 -14.19 20.89 -2.63
CA ILE A 131 -12.76 20.56 -2.66
C ILE A 131 -12.25 20.49 -4.10
N GLY A 132 -11.17 21.21 -4.38
CA GLY A 132 -10.49 21.25 -5.68
C GLY A 132 -9.99 19.87 -6.11
N ALA A 133 -9.88 19.63 -7.43
CA ALA A 133 -9.53 18.32 -7.96
C ALA A 133 -8.07 17.90 -7.69
N MET A 134 -7.16 18.86 -7.51
CA MET A 134 -5.73 18.68 -7.27
C MET A 134 -5.17 19.93 -6.57
N PRO A 135 -3.97 19.90 -5.96
CA PRO A 135 -3.35 21.09 -5.39
C PRO A 135 -3.09 22.15 -6.46
N GLY A 136 -3.21 23.44 -6.07
CA GLY A 136 -2.95 24.56 -6.96
C GLY A 136 -1.47 24.66 -7.38
N GLU A 137 -0.56 24.39 -6.45
CA GLU A 137 0.89 24.41 -6.68
C GLU A 137 1.43 23.01 -7.05
N ASN A 138 2.48 22.97 -7.87
CA ASN A 138 3.10 21.73 -8.32
C ASN A 138 4.38 21.32 -7.54
N SER A 139 4.38 21.41 -6.22
CA SER A 139 5.51 21.00 -5.36
C SER A 139 5.23 19.73 -4.55
N PRO A 140 6.26 18.98 -4.13
CA PRO A 140 6.09 17.83 -3.23
C PRO A 140 5.36 18.20 -1.93
N GLU A 141 5.68 19.37 -1.37
CA GLU A 141 5.08 19.90 -0.15
C GLU A 141 3.58 20.19 -0.34
N ALA A 142 3.19 20.78 -1.47
CA ALA A 142 1.79 21.04 -1.79
C ALA A 142 0.99 19.75 -1.99
N ARG A 143 1.58 18.72 -2.63
CA ARG A 143 0.97 17.40 -2.79
C ARG A 143 0.76 16.68 -1.46
N LYS A 144 1.74 16.74 -0.57
CA LYS A 144 1.64 16.19 0.79
C LYS A 144 0.60 16.92 1.63
N SER A 145 0.59 18.26 1.57
CA SER A 145 -0.40 19.10 2.26
C SER A 145 -1.82 18.83 1.77
N TYR A 146 -1.99 18.65 0.46
CA TYR A 146 -3.28 18.30 -0.14
C TYR A 146 -3.80 16.95 0.34
N ALA A 147 -2.96 15.90 0.33
CA ALA A 147 -3.34 14.59 0.84
C ALA A 147 -3.72 14.64 2.33
N LEU A 148 -2.96 15.37 3.14
CA LEU A 148 -3.28 15.60 4.54
C LEU A 148 -4.62 16.32 4.73
N GLY A 149 -4.89 17.34 3.91
CA GLY A 149 -6.15 18.07 3.93
C GLY A 149 -7.34 17.15 3.64
N ILE A 150 -7.21 16.25 2.66
CA ILE A 150 -8.23 15.25 2.29
C ILE A 150 -8.49 14.26 3.44
N GLU A 151 -7.44 13.75 4.08
CA GLU A 151 -7.56 12.83 5.21
C GLU A 151 -8.20 13.53 6.42
N THR A 152 -7.73 14.74 6.75
CA THR A 152 -8.14 15.47 7.94
C THR A 152 -9.58 15.95 7.82
N ILE A 153 -10.01 16.43 6.64
CA ILE A 153 -11.39 16.91 6.44
C ILE A 153 -12.40 15.78 6.58
N ARG A 154 -12.10 14.58 6.05
CA ARG A 154 -12.98 13.41 6.22
C ARG A 154 -13.05 13.01 7.69
N THR A 155 -11.90 12.86 8.34
CA THR A 155 -11.83 12.43 9.74
C THR A 155 -12.59 13.37 10.69
N ARG A 156 -12.45 14.69 10.52
CA ARG A 156 -13.08 15.68 11.41
C ARG A 156 -14.58 15.84 11.15
N LEU A 157 -15.04 15.78 9.90
CA LEU A 157 -16.44 16.01 9.58
C LEU A 157 -17.31 14.76 9.73
N GLU A 158 -16.77 13.58 9.47
CA GLU A 158 -17.54 12.34 9.62
C GLU A 158 -17.86 12.00 11.08
N SER A 159 -17.17 12.63 12.04
CA SER A 159 -17.52 12.55 13.47
C SER A 159 -18.62 13.53 13.90
N ALA A 160 -18.91 14.55 13.08
CA ALA A 160 -19.93 15.57 13.37
C ALA A 160 -21.33 15.08 12.98
N LYS A 161 -22.17 14.82 13.98
CA LYS A 161 -23.51 14.22 13.82
C LYS A 161 -24.60 15.26 13.58
N THR A 162 -24.40 16.48 14.04
CA THR A 162 -25.42 17.54 13.97
C THR A 162 -24.95 18.73 13.15
N VAL A 163 -25.91 19.54 12.66
CA VAL A 163 -25.59 20.80 11.95
C VAL A 163 -24.74 21.73 12.82
N ALA A 164 -25.00 21.76 14.13
CA ALA A 164 -24.23 22.57 15.07
C ALA A 164 -22.76 22.12 15.13
N GLU A 165 -22.52 20.81 15.29
CA GLU A 165 -21.17 20.22 15.28
C GLU A 165 -20.45 20.51 13.96
N VAL A 166 -21.08 20.28 12.81
CA VAL A 166 -20.49 20.59 11.49
C VAL A 166 -20.08 22.07 11.41
N THR A 167 -20.96 23.00 11.84
CA THR A 167 -20.62 24.43 11.80
C THR A 167 -19.58 24.84 12.84
N SER A 168 -19.45 24.11 13.95
CA SER A 168 -18.39 24.31 14.95
C SER A 168 -17.04 23.86 14.37
N THR A 169 -16.98 22.66 13.82
CA THR A 169 -15.79 22.13 13.14
C THR A 169 -15.35 23.03 12.00
N LEU A 170 -16.28 23.61 11.22
CA LEU A 170 -15.92 24.58 10.18
C LEU A 170 -15.38 25.90 10.73
N THR A 171 -15.83 26.31 11.92
CA THR A 171 -15.29 27.50 12.59
C THR A 171 -13.85 27.24 13.00
N GLU A 172 -13.57 26.10 13.62
CA GLU A 172 -12.21 25.67 14.01
C GLU A 172 -11.28 25.56 12.80
N ILE A 173 -11.74 24.93 11.71
CA ILE A 173 -10.97 24.83 10.45
C ILE A 173 -10.74 26.23 9.86
N GLY A 174 -11.73 27.13 9.92
CA GLY A 174 -11.59 28.51 9.48
C GLY A 174 -10.52 29.28 10.26
N GLU A 175 -10.46 29.10 11.58
CA GLU A 175 -9.43 29.71 12.42
C GLU A 175 -8.03 29.16 12.12
N GLU A 176 -7.92 27.84 11.90
CA GLU A 176 -6.66 27.21 11.48
C GLU A 176 -6.22 27.69 10.09
N LEU A 177 -7.15 27.79 9.14
CA LEU A 177 -6.93 28.27 7.77
C LEU A 177 -6.47 29.73 7.73
N LEU A 178 -7.09 30.60 8.53
CA LEU A 178 -6.74 32.00 8.62
C LEU A 178 -5.56 32.25 9.57
N GLY A 179 -5.13 31.26 10.33
CA GLY A 179 -4.07 31.37 11.32
C GLY A 179 -4.47 32.18 12.57
N THR A 180 -5.75 32.36 12.85
CA THR A 180 -6.23 33.25 13.93
C THR A 180 -6.31 32.59 15.31
N ARG A 181 -5.86 31.34 15.46
CA ARG A 181 -5.83 30.69 16.78
C ARG A 181 -4.82 31.34 17.72
N LEU A 182 -5.32 31.92 18.79
CA LEU A 182 -4.51 32.52 19.84
C LEU A 182 -4.02 31.44 20.81
N ASP A 183 -2.79 31.59 21.31
CA ASP A 183 -2.33 30.81 22.46
C ASP A 183 -2.99 31.29 23.77
N ALA A 184 -2.66 30.66 24.89
CA ALA A 184 -3.26 30.98 26.18
C ALA A 184 -3.03 32.44 26.60
N ASP A 185 -1.81 32.94 26.41
CA ASP A 185 -1.37 34.28 26.84
C ASP A 185 -1.93 35.37 25.91
N GLU A 186 -1.92 35.12 24.60
CA GLU A 186 -2.58 35.98 23.60
C GLU A 186 -4.09 36.04 23.82
N SER A 187 -4.73 34.90 24.11
CA SER A 187 -6.17 34.82 24.40
C SER A 187 -6.56 35.59 25.67
N GLU A 188 -5.73 35.53 26.71
CA GLU A 188 -5.95 36.31 27.94
C GLU A 188 -5.83 37.81 27.68
N ARG A 189 -4.76 38.25 27.00
CA ARG A 189 -4.57 39.66 26.63
C ARG A 189 -5.69 40.18 25.73
N TYR A 190 -6.10 39.40 24.73
CA TYR A 190 -7.21 39.76 23.84
C TYR A 190 -8.53 39.92 24.62
N ARG A 191 -8.82 39.02 25.57
CA ARG A 191 -10.01 39.11 26.43
C ARG A 191 -9.99 40.35 27.32
N ALA A 192 -8.83 40.71 27.88
CA ALA A 192 -8.68 41.92 28.68
C ALA A 192 -8.96 43.19 27.86
N LEU A 193 -8.38 43.29 26.66
CA LEU A 193 -8.62 44.41 25.75
C LEU A 193 -10.08 44.47 25.26
N ALA A 194 -10.70 43.31 25.00
CA ALA A 194 -12.11 43.24 24.63
C ALA A 194 -13.04 43.76 25.73
N ALA A 195 -12.75 43.43 27.00
CA ALA A 195 -13.48 43.96 28.15
C ALA A 195 -13.31 45.48 28.30
N GLN A 196 -12.09 45.99 28.11
CA GLN A 196 -11.81 47.44 28.10
C GLN A 196 -12.57 48.15 26.98
N LEU A 197 -12.63 47.57 25.77
CA LEU A 197 -13.34 48.15 24.65
C LEU A 197 -14.87 48.24 24.90
N GLU A 198 -15.43 47.25 25.59
CA GLU A 198 -16.86 47.24 25.94
C GLU A 198 -17.21 48.28 27.02
N ASP A 199 -16.33 48.48 28.01
CA ASP A 199 -16.47 49.58 28.98
C ASP A 199 -16.47 50.95 28.26
N LEU A 200 -15.51 51.17 27.37
CA LEU A 200 -15.42 52.40 26.59
C LEU A 200 -16.65 52.65 25.71
N ARG A 201 -17.23 51.60 25.12
CA ARG A 201 -18.48 51.68 24.35
C ARG A 201 -19.66 52.04 25.22
N THR A 202 -19.74 51.47 26.42
CA THR A 202 -20.79 51.77 27.40
C THR A 202 -20.76 53.24 27.80
N ARG A 203 -19.56 53.77 28.10
CA ARG A 203 -19.36 55.19 28.42
C ARG A 203 -19.71 56.11 27.24
N ALA A 204 -19.28 55.77 26.02
CA ALA A 204 -19.65 56.52 24.82
C ALA A 204 -21.17 56.59 24.61
N ARG A 205 -21.85 55.46 24.84
CA ARG A 205 -23.30 55.35 24.73
C ARG A 205 -24.01 56.24 25.76
N ALA A 206 -23.55 56.25 27.01
CA ALA A 206 -24.12 57.11 28.05
C ALA A 206 -24.02 58.61 27.68
N ILE A 207 -22.88 59.06 27.16
CA ILE A 207 -22.71 60.43 26.65
C ILE A 207 -23.68 60.71 25.50
N SER A 208 -23.78 59.80 24.53
CA SER A 208 -24.70 59.95 23.40
C SER A 208 -26.16 60.02 23.82
N GLU A 209 -26.58 59.18 24.78
CA GLU A 209 -27.94 59.16 25.30
C GLU A 209 -28.27 60.45 26.07
N GLY A 210 -27.34 60.94 26.90
CA GLY A 210 -27.50 62.23 27.59
C GLY A 210 -27.68 63.41 26.63
N ARG A 211 -26.84 63.48 25.58
CA ARG A 211 -26.96 64.48 24.51
C ARG A 211 -28.29 64.35 23.73
N GLN A 212 -28.75 63.12 23.47
CA GLN A 212 -29.98 62.88 22.73
C GLN A 212 -31.22 63.37 23.48
N VAL A 213 -31.30 63.16 24.80
CA VAL A 213 -32.42 63.65 25.62
C VAL A 213 -32.57 65.17 25.52
N LEU A 214 -31.46 65.90 25.59
CA LEU A 214 -31.46 67.37 25.48
C LEU A 214 -31.77 67.84 24.05
N TYR A 215 -31.29 67.10 23.05
CA TYR A 215 -31.62 67.36 21.65
C TYR A 215 -33.12 67.19 21.38
N ASP A 216 -33.73 66.12 21.90
CA ASP A 216 -35.17 65.86 21.78
C ASP A 216 -35.99 66.94 22.47
N ALA A 217 -35.55 67.39 23.66
CA ALA A 217 -36.18 68.52 24.36
C ALA A 217 -36.10 69.82 23.54
N MET A 218 -34.93 70.11 22.95
CA MET A 218 -34.72 71.28 22.09
C MET A 218 -35.60 71.22 20.84
N THR A 219 -35.67 70.08 20.17
CA THR A 219 -36.49 69.93 18.95
C THR A 219 -37.99 70.02 19.27
N ALA A 220 -38.45 69.43 20.38
CA ALA A 220 -39.83 69.56 20.86
C ALA A 220 -40.19 71.01 21.19
N ALA A 221 -39.32 71.73 21.91
CA ALA A 221 -39.50 73.15 22.20
C ALA A 221 -39.52 73.99 20.91
N GLY A 222 -38.67 73.67 19.94
CA GLY A 222 -38.64 74.33 18.63
C GLY A 222 -39.92 74.09 17.82
N ALA A 223 -40.46 72.87 17.86
CA ALA A 223 -41.75 72.55 17.24
C ALA A 223 -42.91 73.35 17.87
N ALA A 224 -42.93 73.45 19.21
CA ALA A 224 -43.92 74.25 19.94
C ALA A 224 -43.81 75.74 19.60
N HIS A 225 -42.59 76.28 19.53
CA HIS A 225 -42.36 77.67 19.13
C HIS A 225 -42.83 77.94 17.69
N ASN A 226 -42.51 77.05 16.74
CA ASN A 226 -43.00 77.16 15.36
C ASN A 226 -44.52 77.05 15.28
N ALA A 227 -45.15 76.15 16.04
CA ALA A 227 -46.60 76.01 16.10
C ALA A 227 -47.27 77.28 16.63
N ALA A 228 -46.73 77.88 17.70
CA ALA A 228 -47.22 79.16 18.24
C ALA A 228 -47.10 80.29 17.20
N LYS A 229 -45.97 80.39 16.50
CA LYS A 229 -45.76 81.37 15.42
C LYS A 229 -46.75 81.18 14.27
N HIS A 230 -46.97 79.93 13.85
CA HIS A 230 -47.93 79.61 12.79
C HIS A 230 -49.38 79.91 13.21
N ALA A 231 -49.75 79.61 14.46
CA ALA A 231 -51.06 79.92 14.99
C ALA A 231 -51.30 81.44 14.97
N LEU A 232 -50.36 82.23 15.50
CA LEU A 232 -50.42 83.69 15.49
C LEU A 232 -50.53 84.24 14.05
N ALA A 233 -49.63 83.81 13.15
CA ALA A 233 -49.64 84.24 11.75
C ALA A 233 -50.95 83.89 11.02
N ASN A 234 -51.53 82.72 11.29
CA ASN A 234 -52.80 82.31 10.69
C ASN A 234 -53.97 83.17 11.20
N ARG A 235 -53.99 83.53 12.50
CA ARG A 235 -54.99 84.46 13.05
C ARG A 235 -54.90 85.83 12.41
N THR A 236 -53.68 86.37 12.28
CA THR A 236 -53.40 87.63 11.59
C THR A 236 -53.92 87.60 10.15
N ARG A 237 -53.57 86.55 9.40
CA ARG A 237 -53.99 86.38 8.00
C ARG A 237 -55.51 86.27 7.83
N ARG A 238 -56.22 85.65 8.77
CA ARG A 238 -57.68 85.47 8.73
C ARG A 238 -58.46 86.66 9.29
N GLY A 239 -57.78 87.72 9.75
CA GLY A 239 -58.42 88.88 10.38
C GLY A 239 -59.12 88.56 11.70
N TRP A 240 -58.74 87.47 12.37
CA TRP A 240 -59.30 87.10 13.67
C TRP A 240 -58.72 87.99 14.77
N LYS A 241 -59.52 88.26 15.81
CA LYS A 241 -59.06 89.05 16.98
C LYS A 241 -57.81 88.38 17.60
N ILE A 242 -56.74 89.16 17.68
CA ILE A 242 -55.48 88.79 18.35
C ILE A 242 -55.56 89.33 19.77
N GLU A 243 -55.55 88.42 20.73
CA GLU A 243 -55.45 88.75 22.16
C GLU A 243 -54.00 88.64 22.64
N PRO A 244 -53.58 89.39 23.67
CA PRO A 244 -52.20 89.39 24.19
C PRO A 244 -51.66 87.99 24.51
N ALA A 245 -52.53 87.06 24.90
CA ALA A 245 -52.17 85.67 25.17
C ALA A 245 -51.55 84.94 23.96
N HIS A 246 -51.88 85.34 22.72
CA HIS A 246 -51.33 84.71 21.51
C HIS A 246 -49.89 85.16 21.23
N GLU A 247 -49.58 86.43 21.49
CA GLU A 247 -48.22 86.97 21.36
C GLU A 247 -47.35 86.46 22.51
N GLN A 248 -47.90 86.42 23.73
CA GLN A 248 -47.22 85.83 24.88
C GLN A 248 -46.88 84.35 24.66
N ALA A 249 -47.78 83.56 24.05
CA ALA A 249 -47.50 82.16 23.73
C ALA A 249 -46.32 81.97 22.76
N VAL A 250 -46.07 82.90 21.83
CA VAL A 250 -44.89 82.86 20.96
C VAL A 250 -43.63 83.19 21.76
N THR A 251 -43.67 84.23 22.58
CA THR A 251 -42.54 84.65 23.43
C THR A 251 -42.14 83.55 24.43
N ASP A 252 -43.11 82.95 25.13
CA ASP A 252 -42.87 81.89 26.11
C ASP A 252 -42.29 80.63 25.44
N ALA A 253 -42.83 80.24 24.29
CA ALA A 253 -42.30 79.09 23.53
C ALA A 253 -40.91 79.38 22.94
N GLY A 254 -40.62 80.63 22.55
CA GLY A 254 -39.29 81.07 22.12
C GLY A 254 -38.26 80.99 23.24
N ALA A 255 -38.58 81.51 24.43
CA ALA A 255 -37.71 81.42 25.60
C ALA A 255 -37.46 79.97 26.04
N ALA A 256 -38.48 79.11 25.96
CA ALA A 256 -38.34 77.68 26.23
C ALA A 256 -37.41 76.98 25.20
N TYR A 257 -37.49 77.35 23.92
CA TYR A 257 -36.57 76.86 22.90
C TYR A 257 -35.13 77.32 23.15
N ASP A 258 -34.90 78.60 23.44
CA ASP A 258 -33.56 79.14 23.68
C ASP A 258 -32.90 78.48 24.91
N ALA A 259 -33.68 78.24 25.97
CA ALA A 259 -33.23 77.52 27.15
C ALA A 259 -32.84 76.07 26.83
N ALA A 260 -33.67 75.35 26.06
CA ALA A 260 -33.39 73.97 25.66
C ALA A 260 -32.19 73.88 24.69
N HIS A 261 -32.05 74.84 23.76
CA HIS A 261 -30.91 74.95 22.86
C HIS A 261 -29.61 75.21 23.62
N LYS A 262 -29.64 76.09 24.63
CA LYS A 262 -28.48 76.33 25.49
C LYS A 262 -28.12 75.09 26.30
N ALA A 263 -29.08 74.41 26.92
CA ALA A 263 -28.82 73.21 27.71
C ALA A 263 -28.16 72.10 26.88
N TRP A 264 -28.64 71.89 25.65
CA TRP A 264 -28.01 70.95 24.72
C TRP A 264 -26.58 71.36 24.33
N GLY A 265 -26.33 72.65 24.06
CA GLY A 265 -25.00 73.17 23.75
C GLY A 265 -24.01 73.05 24.92
N ASP A 266 -24.46 73.33 26.14
CA ASP A 266 -23.66 73.20 27.36
C ASP A 266 -23.24 71.74 27.60
N GLU A 267 -24.15 70.78 27.41
CA GLU A 267 -23.86 69.34 27.55
C GLU A 267 -22.82 68.86 26.52
N ILE A 268 -22.92 69.32 25.28
CA ILE A 268 -21.92 69.01 24.24
C ILE A 268 -20.54 69.53 24.66
N ALA A 269 -20.46 70.76 25.16
CA ALA A 269 -19.20 71.33 25.61
C ALA A 269 -18.62 70.58 26.82
N ALA A 270 -19.47 70.23 27.80
CA ALA A 270 -19.06 69.54 29.02
C ALA A 270 -18.53 68.12 28.76
N THR A 271 -19.08 67.42 27.77
CA THR A 271 -18.73 66.02 27.45
C THR A 271 -17.72 65.88 26.32
N LYS A 272 -17.23 66.99 25.74
CA LYS A 272 -16.39 66.98 24.53
C LYS A 272 -15.07 66.23 24.72
N ASP A 273 -14.33 66.56 25.78
CA ASP A 273 -12.98 66.03 26.00
C ASP A 273 -13.01 64.55 26.40
N GLU A 274 -14.02 64.14 27.18
CA GLU A 274 -14.23 62.74 27.51
C GLU A 274 -14.61 61.91 26.27
N ASP A 275 -15.52 62.41 25.43
CA ASP A 275 -15.92 61.76 24.19
C ASP A 275 -14.75 61.64 23.20
N GLU A 276 -13.88 62.66 23.11
CA GLU A 276 -12.63 62.59 22.33
C GLU A 276 -11.64 61.57 22.89
N SER A 277 -11.42 61.55 24.20
CA SER A 277 -10.56 60.56 24.87
C SER A 277 -11.06 59.13 24.68
N ILE A 278 -12.36 58.90 24.83
CA ILE A 278 -12.98 57.59 24.59
C ILE A 278 -12.78 57.15 23.14
N ARG A 279 -12.98 58.06 22.17
CA ARG A 279 -12.73 57.76 20.75
C ARG A 279 -11.27 57.35 20.51
N GLN A 280 -10.31 58.06 21.09
CA GLN A 280 -8.88 57.74 20.96
C GLN A 280 -8.55 56.37 21.60
N GLN A 281 -9.00 56.12 22.82
CA GLN A 281 -8.76 54.85 23.51
C GLN A 281 -9.37 53.67 22.76
N ARG A 282 -10.61 53.82 22.26
CA ARG A 282 -11.24 52.78 21.43
C ARG A 282 -10.42 52.48 20.18
N SER A 283 -9.84 53.49 19.55
CA SER A 283 -8.96 53.31 18.39
C SER A 283 -7.70 52.54 18.76
N THR A 284 -7.02 52.92 19.85
CA THR A 284 -5.79 52.25 20.31
C THR A 284 -6.05 50.81 20.75
N THR A 285 -7.05 50.58 21.61
CA THR A 285 -7.42 49.22 22.05
C THR A 285 -7.78 48.33 20.86
N SER A 286 -8.49 48.86 19.85
CA SER A 286 -8.79 48.10 18.65
C SER A 286 -7.55 47.78 17.80
N ALA A 287 -6.54 48.66 17.78
CA ALA A 287 -5.27 48.41 17.10
C ALA A 287 -4.46 47.32 17.83
N ASP A 288 -4.34 47.41 19.15
CA ASP A 288 -3.62 46.42 19.97
C ASP A 288 -4.25 45.01 19.83
N MET A 289 -5.58 44.94 19.78
CA MET A 289 -6.30 43.68 19.50
C MET A 289 -5.97 43.14 18.10
N GLY A 290 -5.80 44.01 17.12
CA GLY A 290 -5.37 43.64 15.76
C GLY A 290 -3.95 43.07 15.75
N ASP A 291 -3.02 43.72 16.45
CA ASP A 291 -1.62 43.31 16.53
C ASP A 291 -1.47 41.90 17.13
N ILE A 292 -2.23 41.58 18.18
CA ILE A 292 -2.26 40.22 18.76
C ILE A 292 -2.66 39.18 17.70
N VAL A 293 -3.71 39.48 16.93
CA VAL A 293 -4.20 38.58 15.89
C VAL A 293 -3.18 38.45 14.76
N ASP A 294 -2.52 39.53 14.36
CA ASP A 294 -1.55 39.50 13.27
C ASP A 294 -0.27 38.74 13.64
N VAL A 295 0.18 38.81 14.90
CA VAL A 295 1.24 37.93 15.42
C VAL A 295 0.83 36.46 15.35
N ALA A 296 -0.39 36.13 15.78
CA ALA A 296 -0.91 34.77 15.71
C ALA A 296 -0.97 34.27 14.26
N LYS A 297 -1.45 35.09 13.31
CA LYS A 297 -1.48 34.77 11.88
C LYS A 297 -0.09 34.47 11.34
N ALA A 298 0.88 35.34 11.62
CA ALA A 298 2.25 35.17 11.13
C ALA A 298 2.87 33.83 11.57
N ARG A 299 2.60 33.42 12.82
CA ARG A 299 3.02 32.12 13.36
C ARG A 299 2.26 30.96 12.72
N ASN A 300 0.93 31.03 12.74
CA ASN A 300 0.07 29.88 12.47
C ASN A 300 -0.09 29.57 10.99
N LEU A 301 0.02 30.57 10.10
CA LEU A 301 -0.12 30.34 8.66
C LEU A 301 0.93 29.36 8.09
N GLN A 302 2.06 29.19 8.79
CA GLN A 302 3.14 28.27 8.40
C GLN A 302 2.95 26.83 8.87
N THR A 303 1.94 26.57 9.71
CA THR A 303 1.62 25.24 10.24
C THR A 303 1.19 24.27 9.15
N THR A 304 1.32 22.97 9.44
CA THR A 304 0.95 21.90 8.52
C THR A 304 -0.55 21.92 8.23
N GLU A 305 -1.37 22.22 9.24
CA GLU A 305 -2.82 22.30 9.17
C GLU A 305 -3.27 23.44 8.25
N SER A 306 -2.74 24.65 8.48
CA SER A 306 -3.02 25.81 7.62
C SER A 306 -2.68 25.52 6.15
N LYS A 307 -1.49 24.95 5.90
CA LYS A 307 -1.04 24.57 4.54
C LYS A 307 -1.94 23.50 3.93
N ALA A 308 -2.41 22.53 4.72
CA ALA A 308 -3.33 21.50 4.25
C ALA A 308 -4.69 22.08 3.83
N TRP A 309 -5.25 23.01 4.61
CA TRP A 309 -6.52 23.68 4.26
C TRP A 309 -6.41 24.56 3.01
N GLN A 310 -5.30 25.29 2.88
CA GLN A 310 -5.03 26.10 1.69
C GLN A 310 -4.92 25.25 0.41
N ALA A 311 -4.35 24.04 0.52
CA ALA A 311 -4.19 23.14 -0.62
C ALA A 311 -5.53 22.64 -1.21
N LEU A 312 -6.62 22.62 -0.43
CA LEU A 312 -7.94 22.11 -0.89
C LEU A 312 -8.66 23.04 -1.88
N GLY A 313 -8.13 24.24 -2.13
CA GLY A 313 -8.56 25.13 -3.20
C GLY A 313 -9.59 26.19 -2.80
N GLU A 314 -9.75 27.20 -3.67
CA GLU A 314 -10.49 28.43 -3.37
C GLU A 314 -11.96 28.19 -3.04
N ARG A 315 -12.64 27.27 -3.75
CA ARG A 315 -14.06 26.96 -3.48
C ARG A 315 -14.26 26.38 -2.09
N PHE A 316 -13.35 25.52 -1.64
CA PHE A 316 -13.35 24.98 -0.28
C PHE A 316 -13.10 26.07 0.76
N ILE A 317 -12.09 26.91 0.53
CA ILE A 317 -11.77 28.06 1.40
C ILE A 317 -13.02 28.94 1.60
N LYS A 318 -13.69 29.33 0.51
CA LYS A 318 -14.91 30.15 0.57
C LYS A 318 -16.07 29.44 1.27
N ALA A 319 -16.22 28.13 1.08
CA ALA A 319 -17.27 27.36 1.75
C ALA A 319 -17.02 27.27 3.27
N THR A 320 -15.79 27.04 3.69
CA THR A 320 -15.39 27.08 5.11
C THR A 320 -15.63 28.46 5.72
N LEU A 321 -15.28 29.52 4.99
CA LEU A 321 -15.44 30.92 5.41
C LEU A 321 -16.84 31.50 5.10
N TYR A 322 -17.90 30.69 5.00
CA TYR A 322 -19.25 31.14 4.60
C TYR A 322 -19.84 32.29 5.45
N ARG A 323 -19.33 32.49 6.67
CA ARG A 323 -19.74 33.62 7.55
C ARG A 323 -19.13 34.96 7.12
N HIS A 324 -18.02 34.94 6.37
CA HIS A 324 -17.32 36.10 5.81
C HIS A 324 -17.89 36.55 4.46
N ARG A 325 -19.15 36.24 4.17
CA ARG A 325 -19.79 36.61 2.90
C ARG A 325 -19.85 38.13 2.65
N ARG A 326 -19.92 38.94 3.72
CA ARG A 326 -19.98 40.40 3.61
C ARG A 326 -18.65 41.03 3.16
N THR A 327 -17.53 40.35 3.33
CA THR A 327 -16.21 40.78 2.86
C THR A 327 -15.86 40.21 1.47
N GLY A 328 -16.72 39.38 0.88
CA GLY A 328 -16.47 38.68 -0.38
C GLY A 328 -15.60 37.43 -0.25
N GLU A 329 -15.13 37.12 0.95
CA GLU A 329 -14.24 35.97 1.25
C GLU A 329 -15.02 34.67 1.48
N GLY A 330 -16.32 34.76 1.81
CA GLY A 330 -17.20 33.62 2.07
C GLY A 330 -18.14 33.25 0.91
N SER A 331 -18.60 32.00 0.88
CA SER A 331 -19.57 31.51 -0.10
C SER A 331 -21.01 31.78 0.32
N ASP A 332 -21.74 32.60 -0.46
CA ASP A 332 -23.19 32.82 -0.29
C ASP A 332 -24.00 31.54 -0.49
N SER A 333 -23.64 30.74 -1.50
CA SER A 333 -24.32 29.47 -1.78
C SER A 333 -24.20 28.50 -0.62
N PHE A 334 -23.00 28.36 -0.04
CA PHE A 334 -22.82 27.47 1.12
C PHE A 334 -23.53 28.02 2.36
N ALA A 335 -23.53 29.34 2.57
CA ALA A 335 -24.30 29.97 3.64
C ALA A 335 -25.80 29.68 3.53
N GLY A 336 -26.35 29.66 2.31
CA GLY A 336 -27.72 29.23 2.03
C GLY A 336 -27.97 27.78 2.42
N HIS A 337 -27.06 26.86 2.09
CA HIS A 337 -27.16 25.46 2.53
C HIS A 337 -27.16 25.33 4.06
N VAL A 338 -26.30 26.09 4.77
CA VAL A 338 -26.26 26.10 6.24
C VAL A 338 -27.56 26.63 6.83
N ALA A 339 -28.16 27.67 6.23
CA ALA A 339 -29.44 28.21 6.68
C ALA A 339 -30.56 27.17 6.53
N ASN A 340 -30.65 26.50 5.37
CA ASN A 340 -31.64 25.46 5.13
C ASN A 340 -31.45 24.26 6.07
N ALA A 341 -30.21 23.83 6.29
CA ALA A 341 -29.88 22.76 7.23
C ALA A 341 -30.30 23.09 8.66
N LYS A 342 -30.10 24.34 9.11
CA LYS A 342 -30.59 24.82 10.43
C LYS A 342 -32.11 24.85 10.52
N ASN A 343 -32.79 25.03 9.40
CA ASN A 343 -34.26 24.99 9.30
C ASN A 343 -34.81 23.56 9.09
N GLY A 344 -33.96 22.53 9.09
CA GLY A 344 -34.38 21.13 9.01
C GLY A 344 -34.37 20.51 7.61
N GLU A 345 -33.84 21.18 6.59
CA GLU A 345 -33.76 20.67 5.21
C GLU A 345 -32.36 20.17 4.83
N PRO A 346 -32.21 19.02 4.13
CA PRO A 346 -33.26 18.07 3.77
C PRO A 346 -33.77 17.26 4.97
N ALA A 347 -35.05 16.88 4.93
CA ALA A 347 -35.68 16.10 6.01
C ALA A 347 -35.29 14.61 6.01
N SER A 348 -34.80 14.08 4.88
CA SER A 348 -34.46 12.66 4.72
C SER A 348 -33.12 12.47 3.97
N TRP A 349 -32.63 11.22 3.97
CA TRP A 349 -31.37 10.80 3.33
C TRP A 349 -31.51 10.47 1.82
N GLU A 350 -32.66 10.77 1.19
CA GLU A 350 -32.93 10.41 -0.21
C GLU A 350 -31.87 10.93 -1.20
N TRP A 351 -31.20 12.04 -0.85
CA TRP A 351 -30.09 12.62 -1.61
C TRP A 351 -28.86 11.69 -1.74
N THR A 352 -28.80 10.57 -1.03
CA THR A 352 -27.69 9.59 -1.06
C THR A 352 -27.91 8.37 -1.95
N THR A 353 -29.10 8.17 -2.50
CA THR A 353 -29.45 6.91 -3.18
C THR A 353 -28.83 6.79 -4.59
N LYS A 354 -27.63 6.21 -4.65
CA LYS A 354 -27.12 5.41 -5.77
C LYS A 354 -26.62 4.07 -5.20
N GLU A 355 -27.09 2.97 -5.79
CA GLU A 355 -27.01 1.59 -5.27
C GLU A 355 -25.60 1.09 -4.93
N LYS A 356 -25.54 0.26 -3.89
CA LYS A 356 -24.39 -0.05 -3.02
C LYS A 356 -23.71 -1.38 -3.35
N SER A 357 -22.43 -1.49 -3.01
CA SER A 357 -21.79 -2.79 -2.74
C SER A 357 -21.14 -2.78 -1.35
N ALA A 358 -21.61 -3.71 -0.51
CA ALA A 358 -21.33 -3.87 0.92
C ALA A 358 -19.86 -4.26 1.26
N PRO A 359 -19.42 -4.07 2.52
CA PRO A 359 -18.02 -4.23 2.93
C PRO A 359 -17.63 -5.70 3.20
N LYS A 360 -16.38 -6.05 2.88
CA LYS A 360 -15.79 -7.39 3.10
C LYS A 360 -15.28 -7.55 4.54
N ARG A 361 -15.50 -8.75 5.10
CA ARG A 361 -15.04 -9.23 6.42
C ARG A 361 -13.51 -9.31 6.53
N ALA A 362 -13.00 -9.04 7.72
CA ALA A 362 -11.59 -9.17 8.11
C ALA A 362 -11.06 -10.60 7.95
N SER A 363 -9.87 -10.74 7.37
CA SER A 363 -9.18 -12.02 7.15
C SER A 363 -8.53 -12.54 8.43
N LYS A 364 -8.60 -13.85 8.65
CA LYS A 364 -7.90 -14.56 9.72
C LYS A 364 -6.39 -14.48 9.47
N LYS A 365 -5.64 -14.02 10.49
CA LYS A 365 -4.17 -13.98 10.50
C LYS A 365 -3.63 -15.37 10.19
N LYS A 366 -2.95 -15.49 9.04
CA LYS A 366 -2.24 -16.69 8.61
C LYS A 366 -0.82 -16.61 9.16
N ILE A 367 -0.39 -17.64 9.88
CA ILE A 367 1.02 -17.83 10.24
C ILE A 367 1.69 -18.33 8.96
N SER A 368 2.45 -17.48 8.28
CA SER A 368 3.20 -17.85 7.08
C SER A 368 4.44 -18.63 7.49
N PHE A 369 4.57 -19.85 7.02
CA PHE A 369 5.86 -20.55 7.02
C PHE A 369 6.82 -19.80 6.11
N THR A 370 8.02 -19.49 6.61
CA THR A 370 9.11 -18.86 5.85
C THR A 370 10.32 -19.79 5.90
N LEU A 371 10.96 -20.03 4.76
CA LEU A 371 12.20 -20.80 4.70
C LEU A 371 13.29 -20.12 5.53
N LYS A 372 14.06 -20.91 6.29
CA LYS A 372 15.23 -20.40 6.99
C LYS A 372 16.37 -20.15 6.02
N VAL A 373 17.14 -19.09 6.28
CA VAL A 373 18.36 -18.74 5.54
C VAL A 373 19.53 -18.69 6.52
N VAL A 374 20.74 -19.02 6.04
CA VAL A 374 21.97 -18.91 6.83
C VAL A 374 22.33 -17.43 7.10
N GLU A 375 22.87 -17.15 8.28
CA GLU A 375 23.33 -15.80 8.64
C GLU A 375 24.70 -15.45 8.04
N GLN A 376 25.46 -16.47 7.64
CA GLN A 376 26.78 -16.34 7.03
C GLN A 376 26.86 -17.19 5.77
N PHE A 377 27.28 -16.60 4.66
CA PHE A 377 27.41 -17.26 3.37
C PHE A 377 28.83 -17.76 3.17
N GLU A 378 28.98 -19.06 2.92
CA GLU A 378 30.25 -19.69 2.62
C GLU A 378 30.25 -20.24 1.19
N ARG A 379 31.38 -20.03 0.49
CA ARG A 379 31.69 -20.70 -0.77
C ARG A 379 32.98 -21.49 -0.62
N ILE A 380 32.90 -22.82 -0.75
CA ILE A 380 34.03 -23.74 -0.66
C ILE A 380 34.30 -24.31 -2.05
N GLY A 381 35.55 -24.20 -2.52
CA GLY A 381 35.97 -24.68 -3.83
C GLY A 381 35.45 -23.79 -4.98
N GLY A 382 35.30 -24.39 -6.17
CA GLY A 382 34.88 -23.66 -7.38
C GLY A 382 36.01 -22.88 -8.06
N ARG A 383 35.69 -22.26 -9.20
CA ARG A 383 36.61 -21.37 -9.91
C ARG A 383 36.75 -20.02 -9.17
N PRO A 384 37.91 -19.34 -9.27
CA PRO A 384 38.05 -17.98 -8.76
C PRO A 384 37.04 -17.03 -9.42
N VAL A 385 36.38 -16.20 -8.62
CA VAL A 385 35.49 -15.15 -9.12
C VAL A 385 36.31 -13.93 -9.47
N ALA A 386 36.31 -13.54 -10.74
CA ALA A 386 37.05 -12.39 -11.26
C ALA A 386 36.09 -11.41 -11.97
N VAL A 387 35.09 -10.90 -11.23
CA VAL A 387 34.22 -9.81 -11.69
C VAL A 387 34.53 -8.56 -10.88
N ALA A 388 34.65 -7.42 -11.56
CA ALA A 388 35.01 -6.16 -10.93
C ALA A 388 33.95 -5.07 -11.14
N SER A 389 32.79 -5.37 -11.74
CA SER A 389 31.73 -4.39 -11.98
C SER A 389 30.39 -5.06 -12.25
N THR A 390 29.30 -4.27 -12.16
CA THR A 390 27.96 -4.73 -12.58
C THR A 390 27.95 -5.11 -14.07
N LYS A 391 28.77 -4.43 -14.89
CA LYS A 391 28.91 -4.73 -16.32
C LYS A 391 29.65 -6.04 -16.58
N ASP A 392 30.63 -6.38 -15.75
CA ASP A 392 31.33 -7.67 -15.84
C ASP A 392 30.40 -8.82 -15.49
N LEU A 393 29.52 -8.66 -14.49
CA LEU A 393 28.51 -9.66 -14.16
C LEU A 393 27.51 -9.85 -15.29
N GLU A 394 27.02 -8.76 -15.87
CA GLU A 394 26.15 -8.81 -17.06
C GLU A 394 26.80 -9.61 -18.18
N ARG A 395 28.07 -9.32 -18.50
CA ARG A 395 28.83 -10.01 -19.55
C ARG A 395 29.11 -11.47 -19.23
N LEU A 396 29.53 -11.77 -18.00
CA LEU A 396 29.85 -13.12 -17.55
C LEU A 396 28.65 -14.06 -17.70
N CYS A 397 27.48 -13.62 -17.23
CA CYS A 397 26.28 -14.45 -17.21
C CYS A 397 25.38 -14.26 -18.43
N GLY A 398 25.66 -13.28 -19.29
CA GLY A 398 24.81 -12.92 -20.44
C GLY A 398 23.46 -12.32 -20.05
N PHE A 399 23.36 -11.60 -18.92
CA PHE A 399 22.11 -10.99 -18.47
C PHE A 399 21.65 -9.88 -19.44
N ARG A 400 20.35 -9.68 -19.57
CA ARG A 400 19.77 -8.54 -20.31
C ARG A 400 20.21 -7.20 -19.73
N ALA A 401 20.17 -7.12 -18.41
CA ALA A 401 20.53 -5.96 -17.61
C ALA A 401 20.75 -6.43 -16.17
N VAL A 402 21.57 -5.70 -15.43
CA VAL A 402 21.70 -5.84 -13.99
C VAL A 402 21.34 -4.50 -13.35
N GLN A 403 20.38 -4.53 -12.44
CA GLN A 403 19.84 -3.35 -11.76
C GLN A 403 20.02 -3.45 -10.26
N SER A 404 20.35 -2.34 -9.60
CA SER A 404 20.49 -2.27 -8.15
C SER A 404 19.53 -1.22 -7.60
N GLY A 405 18.92 -1.51 -6.45
CA GLY A 405 18.12 -0.53 -5.72
C GLY A 405 19.01 0.55 -5.12
N ASN A 406 18.46 1.74 -4.84
CA ASN A 406 19.21 2.87 -4.29
C ASN A 406 20.01 2.54 -3.01
N TRP A 407 19.56 1.57 -2.21
CA TRP A 407 20.30 1.11 -1.03
C TRP A 407 21.58 0.35 -1.38
N VAL A 408 21.51 -0.54 -2.39
CA VAL A 408 22.68 -1.28 -2.87
C VAL A 408 23.63 -0.34 -3.62
N LEU A 409 23.08 0.53 -4.49
CA LEU A 409 23.89 1.50 -5.23
C LEU A 409 24.64 2.45 -4.30
N GLY A 410 24.00 2.92 -3.23
CA GLY A 410 24.60 3.84 -2.25
C GLY A 410 25.65 3.23 -1.33
N ASP A 411 25.88 1.91 -1.37
CA ASP A 411 26.91 1.22 -0.58
C ASP A 411 27.77 0.30 -1.46
N PHE A 412 28.98 0.77 -1.76
CA PHE A 412 29.98 0.05 -2.56
C PHE A 412 30.21 -1.38 -2.07
N VAL A 413 30.27 -1.60 -0.75
CA VAL A 413 30.56 -2.93 -0.19
C VAL A 413 29.40 -3.88 -0.47
N SER A 414 28.16 -3.44 -0.29
CA SER A 414 26.96 -4.22 -0.60
C SER A 414 26.86 -4.52 -2.10
N ALA A 415 27.11 -3.53 -2.96
CA ALA A 415 27.07 -3.71 -4.41
C ALA A 415 28.12 -4.72 -4.90
N LYS A 416 29.38 -4.54 -4.46
CA LYS A 416 30.49 -5.46 -4.74
C LYS A 416 30.16 -6.88 -4.28
N TRP A 417 29.67 -7.02 -3.05
CA TRP A 417 29.34 -8.32 -2.48
C TRP A 417 28.28 -9.05 -3.31
N HIS A 418 27.16 -8.39 -3.63
CA HIS A 418 26.10 -9.00 -4.44
C HIS A 418 26.58 -9.42 -5.83
N VAL A 419 27.41 -8.60 -6.46
CA VAL A 419 28.00 -8.89 -7.77
C VAL A 419 28.92 -10.11 -7.71
N GLU A 420 29.84 -10.16 -6.75
CA GLU A 420 30.78 -11.27 -6.58
C GLU A 420 30.09 -12.58 -6.18
N GLN A 421 29.13 -12.52 -5.24
CA GLN A 421 28.40 -13.71 -4.81
C GLN A 421 27.53 -14.28 -5.92
N THR A 422 26.87 -13.41 -6.70
CA THR A 422 26.08 -13.84 -7.87
C THR A 422 26.99 -14.48 -8.91
N ALA A 423 28.13 -13.86 -9.24
CA ALA A 423 29.08 -14.45 -10.18
C ALA A 423 29.57 -15.84 -9.73
N GLY A 424 29.95 -15.99 -8.47
CA GLY A 424 30.38 -17.28 -7.92
C GLY A 424 29.29 -18.35 -7.94
N ALA A 425 28.05 -17.97 -7.58
CA ALA A 425 26.90 -18.87 -7.63
C ALA A 425 26.55 -19.29 -9.07
N MET A 426 26.59 -18.38 -10.03
CA MET A 426 26.33 -18.68 -11.44
C MET A 426 27.43 -19.58 -12.03
N GLN A 427 28.71 -19.34 -11.70
CA GLN A 427 29.82 -20.23 -12.10
C GLN A 427 29.66 -21.65 -11.54
N ASP A 428 29.32 -21.78 -10.25
CA ASP A 428 29.16 -23.09 -9.63
C ASP A 428 27.93 -23.83 -10.19
N MET A 429 26.85 -23.11 -10.48
CA MET A 429 25.69 -23.67 -11.15
C MET A 429 26.03 -24.11 -12.58
N ALA A 430 26.76 -23.31 -13.34
CA ALA A 430 27.22 -23.67 -14.69
C ALA A 430 28.07 -24.95 -14.68
N ASP A 431 28.99 -25.07 -13.72
CA ASP A 431 29.81 -26.27 -13.51
C ASP A 431 28.95 -27.51 -13.19
N VAL A 432 27.93 -27.38 -12.33
CA VAL A 432 26.98 -28.47 -12.01
C VAL A 432 26.13 -28.87 -13.22
N LEU A 433 25.67 -27.88 -13.99
CA LEU A 433 24.83 -28.11 -15.16
C LEU A 433 25.62 -28.53 -16.41
N GLY A 434 26.95 -28.40 -16.39
CA GLY A 434 27.84 -28.72 -17.51
C GLY A 434 27.63 -27.81 -18.72
N ILE A 435 27.37 -26.52 -18.47
CA ILE A 435 27.17 -25.48 -19.50
C ILE A 435 28.04 -24.27 -19.18
N ASP A 436 28.13 -23.32 -20.11
CA ASP A 436 28.81 -22.03 -19.89
C ASP A 436 27.92 -21.07 -19.07
N GLU A 437 28.52 -20.23 -18.22
CA GLU A 437 27.79 -19.22 -17.43
C GLU A 437 26.92 -18.30 -18.29
N ASN A 438 27.35 -18.00 -19.52
CA ASN A 438 26.61 -17.12 -20.43
C ASN A 438 25.26 -17.73 -20.87
N HIS A 439 25.09 -19.05 -20.75
CA HIS A 439 23.87 -19.76 -21.10
C HIS A 439 22.80 -19.63 -20.01
N LEU A 440 23.19 -19.29 -18.77
CA LEU A 440 22.30 -19.22 -17.63
C LEU A 440 21.32 -18.05 -17.69
N SER A 441 21.52 -17.08 -18.60
CA SER A 441 20.56 -16.00 -18.85
C SER A 441 19.69 -16.22 -20.08
N PHE A 442 19.73 -17.42 -20.66
CA PHE A 442 18.91 -17.85 -21.81
C PHE A 442 19.02 -16.91 -23.02
N GLY A 443 20.25 -16.46 -23.30
CA GLY A 443 20.56 -15.52 -24.38
C GLY A 443 20.05 -14.10 -24.10
N GLY A 444 20.21 -13.58 -22.88
CA GLY A 444 19.74 -12.23 -22.53
C GLY A 444 18.24 -12.11 -22.28
N ARG A 445 17.53 -13.22 -22.03
CA ARG A 445 16.10 -13.20 -21.66
C ARG A 445 15.85 -12.99 -20.17
N LEU A 446 16.88 -13.23 -19.35
CA LEU A 446 16.86 -13.04 -17.91
C LEU A 446 17.61 -11.76 -17.53
N ALA A 447 17.05 -10.99 -16.59
CA ALA A 447 17.74 -9.89 -15.93
C ALA A 447 17.94 -10.18 -14.44
N MET A 448 18.88 -9.46 -13.83
CA MET A 448 19.19 -9.58 -12.41
C MET A 448 18.94 -8.25 -11.71
N ALA A 449 18.32 -8.29 -10.53
CA ALA A 449 18.07 -7.14 -9.70
C ALA A 449 18.55 -7.35 -8.26
N PHE A 450 19.18 -6.35 -7.68
CA PHE A 450 19.63 -6.35 -6.29
C PHE A 450 18.84 -5.32 -5.47
N GLY A 451 17.83 -5.77 -4.73
CA GLY A 451 17.05 -4.92 -3.84
C GLY A 451 16.24 -3.81 -4.52
N ALA A 452 16.10 -3.84 -5.85
CA ALA A 452 15.39 -2.82 -6.62
C ALA A 452 13.86 -3.02 -6.63
N ARG A 453 13.40 -4.26 -6.40
CA ARG A 453 12.00 -4.67 -6.62
C ARG A 453 11.27 -5.17 -5.36
N GLY A 454 11.91 -5.05 -4.19
CA GLY A 454 11.34 -5.49 -2.91
C GLY A 454 10.50 -4.42 -2.21
N VAL A 455 9.39 -4.83 -1.59
CA VAL A 455 8.50 -3.95 -0.78
C VAL A 455 9.11 -3.53 0.58
N GLY A 456 10.08 -4.30 1.09
CA GLY A 456 10.67 -4.12 2.42
C GLY A 456 9.68 -4.40 3.57
N GLY A 457 10.17 -4.92 4.71
CA GLY A 457 9.35 -5.15 5.91
C GLY A 457 9.35 -6.59 6.42
N LYS A 458 8.62 -6.84 7.53
CA LYS A 458 8.45 -8.20 8.11
C LYS A 458 7.61 -9.06 7.15
N GLY A 459 8.22 -10.06 6.53
CA GLY A 459 7.56 -10.99 5.61
C GLY A 459 7.72 -10.69 4.11
N ALA A 460 8.61 -9.75 3.73
CA ALA A 460 8.98 -9.58 2.32
C ALA A 460 9.74 -10.81 1.80
N ALA A 461 9.49 -11.21 0.55
CA ALA A 461 10.23 -12.30 -0.11
C ALA A 461 11.74 -11.99 -0.13
N MET A 462 12.55 -13.00 0.20
CA MET A 462 14.00 -12.85 0.39
C MET A 462 14.76 -12.84 -0.95
N ALA A 463 14.25 -13.59 -1.92
CA ALA A 463 14.49 -13.44 -3.35
C ALA A 463 13.17 -13.80 -4.06
N HIS A 464 12.98 -13.35 -5.30
CA HIS A 464 11.85 -13.79 -6.12
C HIS A 464 12.15 -13.60 -7.62
N TYR A 465 11.65 -14.53 -8.43
CA TYR A 465 11.58 -14.42 -9.88
C TYR A 465 10.27 -13.75 -10.32
N GLU A 466 10.37 -12.73 -11.16
CA GLU A 466 9.22 -12.07 -11.80
C GLU A 466 9.07 -12.55 -13.24
N PRO A 467 8.05 -13.35 -13.57
CA PRO A 467 7.93 -13.99 -14.88
C PRO A 467 7.59 -13.03 -16.03
N ILE A 468 6.89 -11.92 -15.74
CA ILE A 468 6.53 -10.91 -16.75
C ILE A 468 7.78 -10.20 -17.25
N GLU A 469 8.56 -9.65 -16.33
CA GLU A 469 9.76 -8.88 -16.65
C GLU A 469 10.99 -9.79 -16.83
N ARG A 470 10.87 -11.07 -16.48
CA ARG A 470 11.93 -12.08 -16.48
C ARG A 470 13.14 -11.61 -15.68
N VAL A 471 12.91 -11.30 -14.42
CA VAL A 471 13.92 -10.74 -13.53
C VAL A 471 14.01 -11.57 -12.26
N ILE A 472 15.21 -11.98 -11.89
CA ILE A 472 15.48 -12.47 -10.53
C ILE A 472 15.82 -11.25 -9.68
N ASN A 473 15.09 -11.05 -8.59
CA ASN A 473 15.39 -9.99 -7.63
C ASN A 473 15.87 -10.59 -6.31
N MET A 474 17.15 -10.36 -5.98
CA MET A 474 17.74 -10.73 -4.70
C MET A 474 17.54 -9.59 -3.70
N THR A 475 16.96 -9.84 -2.53
CA THR A 475 16.75 -8.77 -1.52
C THR A 475 17.77 -8.82 -0.39
N LYS A 476 18.48 -7.70 -0.17
CA LYS A 476 19.41 -7.47 0.96
C LYS A 476 20.51 -8.54 1.12
N MET A 477 21.31 -8.40 2.17
CA MET A 477 22.36 -9.37 2.53
C MET A 477 21.81 -10.77 2.90
N ASN A 478 20.54 -10.90 3.30
CA ASN A 478 19.94 -12.17 3.74
C ASN A 478 19.23 -12.95 2.60
N GLY A 479 19.30 -12.48 1.35
CA GLY A 479 18.70 -13.16 0.20
C GLY A 479 19.56 -14.28 -0.40
N GLY A 480 20.82 -14.42 0.03
CA GLY A 480 21.66 -15.53 -0.39
C GLY A 480 21.05 -16.87 0.03
N GLY A 481 21.20 -17.90 -0.79
CA GLY A 481 20.67 -19.25 -0.53
C GLY A 481 19.39 -19.60 -1.28
N ALA A 482 18.83 -18.65 -2.03
CA ALA A 482 17.66 -18.84 -2.88
C ALA A 482 17.95 -18.59 -4.37
N LEU A 483 19.17 -18.19 -4.78
CA LEU A 483 19.43 -17.87 -6.18
C LEU A 483 19.16 -19.06 -7.11
N GLY A 484 19.53 -20.28 -6.71
CA GLY A 484 19.24 -21.49 -7.49
C GLY A 484 17.74 -21.77 -7.60
N HIS A 485 16.96 -21.43 -6.58
CA HIS A 485 15.49 -21.55 -6.59
C HIS A 485 14.87 -20.61 -7.63
N GLU A 486 15.23 -19.33 -7.56
CA GLU A 486 14.70 -18.32 -8.50
C GLU A 486 15.21 -18.54 -9.92
N HIS A 487 16.45 -19.03 -10.07
CA HIS A 487 16.99 -19.40 -11.36
C HIS A 487 16.24 -20.57 -11.97
N TYR A 488 15.87 -21.59 -11.18
CA TYR A 488 15.04 -22.66 -11.69
C TYR A 488 13.67 -22.17 -12.12
N HIS A 489 13.03 -21.27 -11.36
CA HIS A 489 11.78 -20.65 -11.81
C HIS A 489 11.94 -19.92 -13.15
N ALA A 490 13.05 -19.21 -13.33
CA ALA A 490 13.37 -18.56 -14.60
C ALA A 490 13.58 -19.58 -15.74
N LEU A 491 14.36 -20.64 -15.50
CA LEU A 491 14.59 -21.72 -16.46
C LEU A 491 13.27 -22.37 -16.87
N ASP A 492 12.48 -22.76 -15.87
CA ASP A 492 11.23 -23.48 -16.04
C ASP A 492 10.19 -22.64 -16.80
N ASN A 493 10.19 -21.32 -16.59
CA ASN A 493 9.31 -20.38 -17.29
C ASN A 493 9.77 -20.02 -18.71
N ILE A 494 11.07 -19.77 -18.91
CA ILE A 494 11.61 -19.25 -20.17
C ILE A 494 11.81 -20.36 -21.20
N LEU A 495 12.21 -21.55 -20.75
CA LEU A 495 12.60 -22.66 -21.63
C LEU A 495 11.53 -23.06 -22.66
N PRO A 496 10.22 -23.18 -22.32
CA PRO A 496 9.21 -23.51 -23.33
C PRO A 496 9.16 -22.53 -24.51
N GLY A 497 9.12 -21.22 -24.24
CA GLY A 497 9.12 -20.19 -25.28
C GLY A 497 10.39 -20.24 -26.13
N VAL A 498 11.55 -20.40 -25.48
CA VAL A 498 12.85 -20.56 -26.16
C VAL A 498 12.85 -21.73 -27.14
N LEU A 499 12.36 -22.90 -26.72
CA LEU A 499 12.33 -24.09 -27.57
C LEU A 499 11.34 -23.98 -28.72
N ARG A 500 10.25 -23.21 -28.55
CA ARG A 500 9.28 -22.91 -29.62
C ARG A 500 9.75 -21.77 -30.55
N GLY A 501 10.75 -21.00 -30.16
CA GLY A 501 11.17 -19.80 -30.88
C GLY A 501 10.16 -18.64 -30.74
N GLU A 502 9.46 -18.58 -29.60
CA GLU A 502 8.42 -17.61 -29.28
C GLU A 502 8.78 -16.85 -28.00
N GLU A 503 8.01 -15.80 -27.69
CA GLU A 503 8.16 -15.08 -26.41
C GLU A 503 7.89 -15.99 -25.22
N GLY A 504 6.78 -16.74 -25.23
CA GLY A 504 6.27 -17.50 -24.08
C GLY A 504 5.47 -16.62 -23.10
N GLU A 505 4.61 -17.23 -22.29
CA GLU A 505 3.69 -16.52 -21.38
C GLU A 505 4.18 -16.52 -19.91
N TRP A 506 3.69 -15.56 -19.11
CA TRP A 506 4.11 -15.40 -17.70
C TRP A 506 3.74 -16.58 -16.79
N ASN A 507 2.80 -17.42 -17.20
CA ASN A 507 2.29 -18.57 -16.44
C ASN A 507 2.64 -19.92 -17.07
N GLU A 508 3.50 -19.94 -18.08
CA GLU A 508 3.99 -21.17 -18.70
C GLU A 508 5.18 -21.71 -17.90
N TYR A 509 5.10 -22.94 -17.40
CA TYR A 509 6.20 -23.58 -16.66
C TYR A 509 6.37 -25.02 -17.17
N ALA A 510 7.59 -25.39 -17.58
CA ALA A 510 7.88 -26.68 -18.21
C ALA A 510 7.60 -27.86 -17.27
N SER A 511 7.93 -27.74 -15.98
CA SER A 511 7.68 -28.77 -14.97
C SER A 511 6.20 -28.89 -14.59
N ALA A 512 5.42 -27.82 -14.76
CA ALA A 512 3.97 -27.83 -14.57
C ALA A 512 3.25 -28.41 -15.78
N ASN A 513 3.67 -28.04 -16.99
CA ASN A 513 3.11 -28.54 -18.25
C ASN A 513 4.20 -28.82 -19.29
N PRO A 514 4.78 -30.04 -19.29
CA PRO A 514 5.84 -30.40 -20.24
C PRO A 514 5.42 -30.31 -21.70
N ASP A 515 4.13 -30.45 -22.02
CA ASP A 515 3.62 -30.40 -23.39
C ASP A 515 3.73 -29.01 -24.04
N LEU A 516 4.06 -27.98 -23.26
CA LEU A 516 4.41 -26.65 -23.76
C LEU A 516 5.68 -26.67 -24.63
N MET A 517 6.64 -27.54 -24.32
CA MET A 517 7.88 -27.66 -25.12
C MET A 517 7.62 -28.52 -26.36
N PRO A 518 8.30 -28.37 -27.51
CA PRO A 518 8.12 -29.24 -28.68
C PRO A 518 8.36 -30.74 -28.39
N PRO A 519 7.80 -31.68 -29.18
CA PRO A 519 8.07 -33.11 -29.01
C PRO A 519 9.57 -33.40 -29.20
N GLY A 520 10.20 -34.07 -28.23
CA GLY A 520 11.64 -34.30 -28.23
C GLY A 520 12.14 -34.87 -26.90
N ALA A 521 13.45 -35.07 -26.76
CA ALA A 521 14.02 -35.68 -25.56
C ALA A 521 13.86 -34.76 -24.35
N ILE A 522 13.93 -33.43 -24.53
CA ILE A 522 13.70 -32.46 -23.46
C ILE A 522 12.29 -32.59 -22.88
N ARG A 523 11.24 -32.66 -23.73
CA ARG A 523 9.85 -32.84 -23.28
C ARG A 523 9.69 -34.10 -22.44
N GLU A 524 10.23 -35.23 -22.90
CA GLU A 524 10.11 -36.51 -22.20
C GLU A 524 10.90 -36.54 -20.88
N ALA A 525 12.04 -35.84 -20.81
CA ALA A 525 12.79 -35.67 -19.56
C ALA A 525 11.98 -34.87 -18.52
N PHE A 526 11.33 -33.77 -18.91
CA PHE A 526 10.46 -33.00 -18.00
C PHE A 526 9.19 -33.75 -17.61
N LYS A 527 8.62 -34.59 -18.49
CA LYS A 527 7.52 -35.50 -18.10
C LYS A 527 7.97 -36.47 -17.01
N THR A 528 9.16 -37.04 -17.17
CA THR A 528 9.78 -37.93 -16.17
C THR A 528 10.02 -37.19 -14.86
N LEU A 529 10.53 -35.96 -14.91
CA LEU A 529 10.72 -35.11 -13.73
C LEU A 529 9.38 -34.83 -13.03
N LYS A 530 8.37 -34.36 -13.76
CA LYS A 530 7.04 -34.07 -13.21
C LYS A 530 6.42 -35.31 -12.58
N ASP A 531 6.49 -36.47 -13.25
CA ASP A 531 5.98 -37.73 -12.72
C ASP A 531 6.74 -38.13 -11.44
N THR A 532 8.06 -38.01 -11.43
CA THR A 532 8.88 -38.33 -10.24
C THR A 532 8.57 -37.39 -9.06
N LEU A 533 8.28 -36.12 -9.33
CA LEU A 533 7.91 -35.13 -8.32
C LEU A 533 6.51 -35.39 -7.75
N THR A 534 5.55 -35.77 -8.59
CA THR A 534 4.12 -35.74 -8.24
C THR A 534 3.52 -37.11 -7.99
N THR A 535 3.99 -38.16 -8.65
CA THR A 535 3.43 -39.51 -8.61
C THR A 535 4.18 -40.38 -7.61
N GLY A 536 3.43 -41.22 -6.89
CA GLY A 536 4.02 -42.14 -5.92
C GLY A 536 2.96 -43.05 -5.29
N GLY A 537 3.38 -43.81 -4.29
CA GLY A 537 2.54 -44.83 -3.65
C GLY A 537 1.55 -44.30 -2.60
N VAL A 538 1.55 -43.00 -2.30
CA VAL A 538 0.78 -42.45 -1.17
C VAL A 538 -0.49 -41.76 -1.65
N ARG A 539 -1.65 -42.15 -1.14
CA ARG A 539 -2.92 -41.51 -1.51
C ARG A 539 -3.21 -40.26 -0.69
N LEU A 540 -3.62 -39.20 -1.39
CA LEU A 540 -4.13 -37.98 -0.76
C LEU A 540 -5.40 -38.25 0.05
N VAL A 541 -5.56 -37.50 1.12
CA VAL A 541 -6.77 -37.50 1.95
C VAL A 541 -7.81 -36.60 1.30
N GLU A 542 -9.00 -37.12 1.06
CA GLU A 542 -10.17 -36.36 0.62
C GLU A 542 -11.20 -36.29 1.76
N THR A 543 -11.79 -35.13 1.95
CA THR A 543 -12.92 -34.94 2.86
C THR A 543 -14.23 -35.13 2.13
N ILE A 544 -14.97 -36.18 2.47
CA ILE A 544 -16.32 -36.43 1.96
C ILE A 544 -17.31 -35.83 2.95
N LYS A 545 -18.05 -34.80 2.50
CA LYS A 545 -19.13 -34.20 3.29
C LYS A 545 -20.37 -35.08 3.25
N LEU A 546 -20.93 -35.35 4.41
CA LEU A 546 -22.12 -36.16 4.56
C LEU A 546 -23.35 -35.24 4.70
N PRO A 547 -24.31 -35.28 3.77
CA PRO A 547 -25.54 -34.49 3.90
C PRO A 547 -26.39 -34.98 5.07
N PRO A 548 -27.35 -34.17 5.56
CA PRO A 548 -28.36 -34.64 6.50
C PRO A 548 -29.05 -35.90 5.96
N ARG A 549 -29.24 -36.92 6.82
CA ARG A 549 -29.78 -38.25 6.47
C ARG A 549 -28.88 -39.12 5.56
N ALA A 550 -27.58 -38.81 5.43
CA ALA A 550 -26.66 -39.65 4.66
C ALA A 550 -26.61 -41.10 5.17
N LEU A 551 -26.61 -41.29 6.50
CA LEU A 551 -26.62 -42.62 7.11
C LEU A 551 -27.90 -43.39 6.80
N GLU A 552 -29.08 -42.77 6.95
CA GLU A 552 -30.37 -43.39 6.60
C GLU A 552 -30.40 -43.82 5.13
N LYS A 553 -29.91 -42.96 4.24
CA LYS A 553 -29.81 -43.26 2.81
C LYS A 553 -28.83 -44.40 2.55
N ALA A 554 -27.70 -44.45 3.25
CA ALA A 554 -26.73 -45.51 3.11
C ALA A 554 -27.32 -46.85 3.57
N GLN A 555 -27.98 -46.89 4.73
CA GLN A 555 -28.69 -48.06 5.25
C GLN A 555 -29.76 -48.54 4.26
N PHE A 556 -30.59 -47.63 3.74
CA PHE A 556 -31.61 -47.97 2.74
C PHE A 556 -31.02 -48.66 1.48
N ASN A 557 -29.83 -48.24 1.04
CA ASN A 557 -29.18 -48.80 -0.15
C ASN A 557 -28.37 -50.08 0.13
N LEU A 558 -27.91 -50.30 1.37
CA LEU A 558 -26.91 -51.33 1.71
C LEU A 558 -27.41 -52.42 2.69
N ASP A 559 -28.60 -52.29 3.25
CA ASP A 559 -29.21 -53.28 4.16
C ASP A 559 -30.35 -54.09 3.50
N GLY A 560 -30.52 -53.96 2.18
CA GLY A 560 -31.45 -54.78 1.40
C GLY A 560 -31.02 -56.26 1.27
N ARG A 561 -31.98 -57.17 1.08
CA ARG A 561 -31.73 -58.64 1.07
C ARG A 561 -31.09 -59.21 -0.20
N ALA A 562 -30.90 -58.40 -1.26
CA ALA A 562 -30.39 -58.86 -2.56
C ALA A 562 -29.47 -57.83 -3.23
N LEU A 563 -28.41 -57.42 -2.53
CA LEU A 563 -27.43 -56.45 -3.04
C LEU A 563 -26.71 -56.99 -4.29
N ARG A 564 -26.46 -56.12 -5.27
CA ARG A 564 -25.69 -56.41 -6.50
C ARG A 564 -24.87 -55.19 -6.90
N GLY A 565 -23.83 -55.41 -7.71
CA GLY A 565 -22.96 -54.34 -8.22
C GLY A 565 -22.33 -53.52 -7.09
N VAL A 566 -22.29 -52.19 -7.28
CA VAL A 566 -21.63 -51.25 -6.35
C VAL A 566 -22.07 -51.41 -4.89
N ALA A 567 -23.34 -51.72 -4.63
CA ALA A 567 -23.84 -51.92 -3.27
C ALA A 567 -23.24 -53.16 -2.58
N LEU A 568 -23.04 -54.24 -3.34
CA LEU A 568 -22.39 -55.45 -2.84
C LEU A 568 -20.89 -55.22 -2.63
N ASP A 569 -20.24 -54.50 -3.56
CA ASP A 569 -18.82 -54.16 -3.47
C ASP A 569 -18.52 -53.30 -2.23
N ILE A 570 -19.38 -52.30 -1.96
CA ILE A 570 -19.29 -51.48 -0.73
C ILE A 570 -19.41 -52.38 0.51
N LYS A 571 -20.40 -53.28 0.56
CA LYS A 571 -20.65 -54.14 1.72
C LYS A 571 -19.48 -55.09 2.01
N ASN A 572 -18.84 -55.59 0.96
CA ASN A 572 -17.70 -56.50 1.06
C ASN A 572 -16.40 -55.81 1.49
N ALA A 573 -16.28 -54.50 1.30
CA ALA A 573 -15.06 -53.76 1.59
C ALA A 573 -14.75 -53.61 3.10
N GLY A 574 -15.77 -53.67 3.96
CA GLY A 574 -15.61 -53.79 5.42
C GLY A 574 -15.13 -52.54 6.16
N ASN A 575 -14.60 -51.53 5.46
CA ASN A 575 -14.21 -50.24 6.03
C ASN A 575 -14.41 -49.09 5.03
N VAL A 576 -14.39 -47.85 5.54
CA VAL A 576 -14.68 -46.66 4.73
C VAL A 576 -13.70 -46.43 3.58
N HIS A 577 -12.42 -46.74 3.78
CA HIS A 577 -11.39 -46.54 2.76
C HIS A 577 -11.59 -47.48 1.58
N ASP A 578 -11.69 -48.78 1.86
CA ASP A 578 -11.83 -49.80 0.82
C ASP A 578 -13.19 -49.69 0.13
N ALA A 579 -14.24 -49.26 0.86
CA ALA A 579 -15.57 -49.06 0.29
C ALA A 579 -15.59 -47.91 -0.73
N VAL A 580 -14.93 -46.78 -0.42
CA VAL A 580 -14.83 -45.67 -1.36
C VAL A 580 -13.98 -46.07 -2.58
N LEU A 581 -12.88 -46.81 -2.39
CA LEU A 581 -12.07 -47.31 -3.50
C LEU A 581 -12.81 -48.34 -4.37
N ALA A 582 -13.66 -49.17 -3.78
CA ALA A 582 -14.52 -50.11 -4.51
C ALA A 582 -15.51 -49.37 -5.42
N VAL A 583 -16.11 -48.28 -4.91
CA VAL A 583 -16.91 -47.37 -5.74
C VAL A 583 -16.06 -46.77 -6.87
N ASP A 584 -14.87 -46.25 -6.57
CA ASP A 584 -14.00 -45.66 -7.59
C ASP A 584 -13.62 -46.66 -8.68
N ALA A 585 -13.38 -47.93 -8.32
CA ALA A 585 -13.10 -49.01 -9.26
C ALA A 585 -14.29 -49.32 -10.16
N ALA A 586 -15.51 -49.40 -9.59
CA ALA A 586 -16.73 -49.67 -10.35
C ALA A 586 -17.04 -48.59 -11.41
N PHE A 587 -16.61 -47.34 -11.18
CA PHE A 587 -16.83 -46.22 -12.09
C PHE A 587 -15.59 -45.80 -12.90
N ARG A 588 -14.47 -46.56 -12.86
CA ARG A 588 -13.16 -46.16 -13.42
C ARG A 588 -13.22 -45.68 -14.88
N ASN A 589 -13.97 -46.37 -15.73
CA ASN A 589 -14.05 -46.09 -17.17
C ASN A 589 -15.30 -45.26 -17.57
N LEU A 590 -16.07 -44.76 -16.60
CA LEU A 590 -17.37 -44.12 -16.82
C LEU A 590 -17.29 -42.60 -16.59
N GLN A 591 -16.82 -41.86 -17.60
CA GLN A 591 -16.48 -40.43 -17.48
C GLN A 591 -17.61 -39.45 -17.87
N SER A 592 -18.80 -39.94 -18.27
CA SER A 592 -19.92 -39.05 -18.63
C SER A 592 -20.59 -38.44 -17.39
N LYS A 593 -21.14 -37.22 -17.55
CA LYS A 593 -21.76 -36.45 -16.43
C LYS A 593 -22.75 -37.27 -15.56
N PRO A 594 -23.65 -38.10 -16.12
CA PRO A 594 -24.54 -38.93 -15.31
C PRO A 594 -23.82 -39.92 -14.40
N TYR A 595 -22.77 -40.59 -14.91
CA TYR A 595 -22.00 -41.56 -14.12
C TYR A 595 -21.13 -40.89 -13.06
N LEU A 596 -20.57 -39.72 -13.33
CA LEU A 596 -19.85 -38.94 -12.31
C LEU A 596 -20.76 -38.54 -11.15
N LYS A 597 -22.01 -38.18 -11.43
CA LYS A 597 -23.02 -37.89 -10.39
C LYS A 597 -23.35 -39.14 -9.57
N GLN A 598 -23.54 -40.28 -10.22
CA GLN A 598 -23.78 -41.55 -9.53
C GLN A 598 -22.59 -41.97 -8.68
N LYS A 599 -21.37 -41.89 -9.22
CA LYS A 599 -20.13 -42.15 -8.50
C LYS A 599 -20.06 -41.33 -7.22
N LYS A 600 -20.33 -40.01 -7.30
CA LYS A 600 -20.38 -39.14 -6.11
C LYS A 600 -21.39 -39.62 -5.08
N GLN A 601 -22.61 -39.94 -5.50
CA GLN A 601 -23.66 -40.43 -4.59
C GLN A 601 -23.28 -41.76 -3.93
N TRP A 602 -22.67 -42.68 -4.67
CA TRP A 602 -22.20 -43.95 -4.11
C TRP A 602 -21.00 -43.77 -3.18
N ARG A 603 -20.11 -42.80 -3.45
CA ARG A 603 -19.04 -42.40 -2.51
C ARG A 603 -19.61 -41.86 -1.20
N GLU A 604 -20.66 -41.03 -1.27
CA GLU A 604 -21.37 -40.52 -0.08
C GLU A 604 -22.03 -41.67 0.71
N ILE A 605 -22.66 -42.63 0.02
CA ILE A 605 -23.26 -43.83 0.63
C ILE A 605 -22.19 -44.68 1.31
N ALA A 606 -21.09 -45.00 0.62
CA ALA A 606 -19.97 -45.77 1.15
C ALA A 606 -19.35 -45.10 2.38
N ALA A 607 -19.13 -43.78 2.30
CA ALA A 607 -18.58 -43.00 3.39
C ALA A 607 -19.50 -42.98 4.61
N ALA A 608 -20.79 -42.69 4.42
CA ALA A 608 -21.76 -42.62 5.51
C ALA A 608 -21.96 -43.97 6.20
N TYR A 609 -21.95 -45.08 5.45
CA TYR A 609 -22.22 -46.41 5.99
C TYR A 609 -21.18 -46.88 7.02
N TYR A 610 -19.91 -46.58 6.78
CA TYR A 610 -18.80 -46.99 7.64
C TYR A 610 -18.34 -45.90 8.63
N SER A 611 -19.11 -44.81 8.74
CA SER A 611 -18.79 -43.70 9.64
C SER A 611 -19.64 -43.72 10.91
N PRO A 612 -19.14 -43.14 12.03
CA PRO A 612 -19.93 -43.01 13.24
C PRO A 612 -21.23 -42.24 13.01
N GLU A 613 -22.27 -42.59 13.76
CA GLU A 613 -23.55 -41.89 13.70
C GLU A 613 -23.38 -40.40 14.06
N GLY A 614 -23.98 -39.52 13.26
CA GLY A 614 -23.83 -38.07 13.42
C GLY A 614 -22.59 -37.45 12.78
N ALA A 615 -21.73 -38.24 12.13
CA ALA A 615 -20.60 -37.69 11.36
C ALA A 615 -21.08 -36.76 10.24
N THR A 616 -20.54 -35.55 10.20
CA THR A 616 -20.85 -34.53 9.18
C THR A 616 -19.85 -34.56 8.02
N GLU A 617 -18.67 -35.12 8.25
CA GLU A 617 -17.63 -35.30 7.25
C GLU A 617 -16.70 -36.46 7.61
N VAL A 618 -16.04 -37.02 6.60
CA VAL A 618 -15.12 -38.16 6.75
C VAL A 618 -13.89 -37.92 5.91
N GLN A 619 -12.72 -38.13 6.50
CA GLN A 619 -11.44 -38.06 5.80
C GLN A 619 -11.04 -39.46 5.31
N VAL A 620 -10.86 -39.61 4.00
CA VAL A 620 -10.56 -40.90 3.37
C VAL A 620 -9.35 -40.76 2.47
N LYS A 621 -8.39 -41.69 2.53
CA LYS A 621 -7.23 -41.75 1.61
C LYS A 621 -7.63 -42.27 0.22
N SER A 622 -8.68 -41.71 -0.37
CA SER A 622 -9.19 -42.08 -1.70
C SER A 622 -8.65 -41.21 -2.83
N GLY A 623 -7.93 -40.13 -2.51
CA GLY A 623 -7.43 -39.17 -3.48
C GLY A 623 -6.38 -39.77 -4.42
N ALA A 624 -5.86 -38.92 -5.31
CA ALA A 624 -4.79 -39.28 -6.23
C ALA A 624 -3.60 -39.90 -5.48
N SER A 625 -2.95 -40.89 -6.11
CA SER A 625 -1.70 -41.47 -5.60
C SER A 625 -0.54 -40.55 -6.00
N VAL A 626 0.21 -40.09 -5.02
CA VAL A 626 1.23 -39.05 -5.13
C VAL A 626 2.52 -39.45 -4.40
N SER A 627 3.60 -38.71 -4.66
CA SER A 627 4.87 -38.85 -3.93
C SER A 627 4.76 -38.39 -2.47
N ASN A 628 5.73 -38.75 -1.62
CA ASN A 628 5.75 -38.21 -0.25
C ASN A 628 6.02 -36.71 -0.29
N PHE A 629 6.94 -36.27 -1.15
CA PHE A 629 7.24 -34.87 -1.35
C PHE A 629 5.98 -34.05 -1.70
N TYR A 630 5.13 -34.55 -2.60
CA TYR A 630 3.86 -33.90 -2.96
C TYR A 630 2.88 -33.84 -1.79
N LEU A 631 2.77 -34.93 -1.03
CA LEU A 631 1.91 -34.97 0.16
C LEU A 631 2.35 -33.92 1.20
N GLU A 632 3.65 -33.83 1.48
CA GLU A 632 4.18 -32.84 2.42
C GLU A 632 3.99 -31.41 1.90
N ALA A 633 4.18 -31.19 0.60
CA ALA A 633 3.87 -29.92 -0.05
C ALA A 633 2.39 -29.54 0.09
N GLN A 634 1.46 -30.50 -0.05
CA GLN A 634 0.02 -30.25 0.17
C GLN A 634 -0.28 -29.86 1.62
N LYS A 635 0.43 -30.44 2.60
CA LYS A 635 0.28 -30.04 4.02
C LYS A 635 0.72 -28.60 4.25
N LEU A 636 1.78 -28.15 3.60
CA LEU A 636 2.23 -26.75 3.64
C LEU A 636 1.18 -25.79 3.04
N ASP A 637 0.33 -26.27 2.14
CA ASP A 637 -0.78 -25.54 1.55
C ASP A 637 -2.09 -25.57 2.37
N ASP A 638 -2.03 -25.97 3.65
CA ASP A 638 -3.20 -26.21 4.51
C ASP A 638 -4.12 -27.33 3.98
N GLY A 639 -3.56 -28.32 3.28
CA GLY A 639 -4.30 -29.42 2.66
C GLY A 639 -4.96 -29.07 1.32
N VAL A 640 -4.75 -27.87 0.80
CA VAL A 640 -5.30 -27.43 -0.50
C VAL A 640 -4.29 -27.74 -1.61
N THR A 641 -4.64 -28.66 -2.51
CA THR A 641 -3.81 -28.98 -3.68
C THR A 641 -3.69 -27.79 -4.64
N GLY A 642 -2.47 -27.50 -5.11
CA GLY A 642 -2.20 -26.49 -6.14
C GLY A 642 -2.41 -25.05 -5.65
N LYS A 643 -2.08 -24.76 -4.39
CA LYS A 643 -2.23 -23.41 -3.84
C LYS A 643 -0.93 -22.62 -3.95
N TYR A 644 0.19 -23.23 -3.56
CA TYR A 644 1.52 -22.69 -3.72
C TYR A 644 2.57 -23.79 -3.61
N TRP A 645 2.72 -24.39 -2.42
CA TRP A 645 3.80 -25.34 -2.14
C TRP A 645 3.70 -26.62 -2.97
N SER A 646 2.47 -27.06 -3.26
CA SER A 646 2.16 -28.27 -4.05
C SER A 646 2.00 -28.02 -5.56
N GLU A 647 2.31 -26.81 -6.03
CA GLU A 647 2.44 -26.55 -7.46
C GLU A 647 3.70 -27.24 -8.01
N PRO A 648 3.62 -27.95 -9.15
CA PRO A 648 4.76 -28.70 -9.67
C PRO A 648 6.02 -27.85 -9.92
N PHE A 649 5.86 -26.59 -10.35
CA PHE A 649 7.00 -25.69 -10.63
C PHE A 649 7.70 -25.19 -9.37
N GLU A 650 6.96 -24.97 -8.29
CA GLU A 650 7.48 -24.64 -6.98
C GLU A 650 8.14 -25.86 -6.32
N MET A 651 7.53 -27.05 -6.46
CA MET A 651 8.16 -28.31 -6.05
C MET A 651 9.48 -28.57 -6.79
N ALA A 652 9.51 -28.33 -8.10
CA ALA A 652 10.70 -28.50 -8.92
C ALA A 652 11.80 -27.50 -8.52
N ALA A 653 11.49 -26.23 -8.25
CA ALA A 653 12.45 -25.25 -7.78
C ALA A 653 13.09 -25.64 -6.43
N ARG A 654 12.29 -26.09 -5.46
CA ARG A 654 12.82 -26.59 -4.17
C ARG A 654 13.65 -27.86 -4.33
N ALA A 655 13.20 -28.79 -5.18
CA ALA A 655 13.98 -29.99 -5.45
C ALA A 655 15.29 -29.68 -6.19
N PHE A 656 15.33 -28.65 -7.03
CA PHE A 656 16.53 -28.20 -7.71
C PHE A 656 17.56 -27.62 -6.74
N GLN A 657 17.14 -26.92 -5.68
CA GLN A 657 18.03 -26.52 -4.59
C GLN A 657 18.74 -27.73 -3.96
N SER A 658 17.97 -28.78 -3.62
CA SER A 658 18.53 -30.03 -3.10
C SER A 658 19.50 -30.70 -4.09
N TYR A 659 19.17 -30.68 -5.39
CA TYR A 659 20.03 -31.19 -6.45
C TYR A 659 21.36 -30.43 -6.54
N LEU A 660 21.32 -29.10 -6.48
CA LEU A 660 22.53 -28.25 -6.50
C LEU A 660 23.42 -28.54 -5.29
N GLU A 661 22.86 -28.62 -4.09
CA GLU A 661 23.64 -28.95 -2.88
C GLU A 661 24.28 -30.34 -2.97
N ASP A 662 23.55 -31.34 -3.45
CA ASP A 662 24.07 -32.71 -3.60
C ASP A 662 25.21 -32.78 -4.62
N ARG A 663 25.03 -32.18 -5.80
CA ARG A 663 26.04 -32.18 -6.87
C ARG A 663 27.29 -31.38 -6.47
N LEU A 664 27.12 -30.25 -5.79
CA LEU A 664 28.26 -29.51 -5.24
C LEU A 664 29.01 -30.32 -4.18
N ALA A 665 28.30 -30.99 -3.28
CA ALA A 665 28.91 -31.83 -2.25
C ALA A 665 29.71 -33.00 -2.87
N GLU A 666 29.20 -33.64 -3.92
CA GLU A 666 29.90 -34.67 -4.69
C GLU A 666 31.20 -34.14 -5.33
N MET A 667 31.24 -32.86 -5.69
CA MET A 667 32.44 -32.17 -6.19
C MET A 667 33.37 -31.67 -5.06
N GLY A 668 33.03 -31.91 -3.79
CA GLY A 668 33.75 -31.35 -2.63
C GLY A 668 33.60 -29.83 -2.50
N ARG A 669 32.49 -29.27 -3.01
CA ARG A 669 32.19 -27.84 -3.07
C ARG A 669 30.95 -27.49 -2.25
N LYS A 670 30.80 -26.20 -1.97
CA LYS A 670 29.64 -25.61 -1.27
C LYS A 670 29.45 -24.17 -1.74
N ASN A 671 28.21 -23.72 -1.91
CA ASN A 671 27.92 -22.32 -2.21
C ASN A 671 26.58 -21.91 -1.58
N ASP A 672 26.65 -21.28 -0.41
CA ASP A 672 25.46 -20.88 0.36
C ASP A 672 24.68 -19.74 -0.29
N TYR A 673 25.26 -18.97 -1.22
CA TYR A 673 24.52 -17.94 -1.95
C TYR A 673 23.65 -18.55 -3.06
N LEU A 674 24.12 -19.65 -3.67
CA LEU A 674 23.39 -20.41 -4.67
C LEU A 674 22.23 -21.21 -4.05
N SER A 675 22.52 -22.01 -3.03
CA SER A 675 21.52 -22.76 -2.25
C SER A 675 22.02 -22.99 -0.83
N SER A 676 21.13 -22.85 0.16
CA SER A 676 21.44 -23.24 1.53
C SER A 676 20.22 -23.87 2.22
N LEU A 677 20.48 -24.82 3.13
CA LEU A 677 19.47 -25.47 3.98
C LEU A 677 18.36 -26.19 3.17
N ALA A 678 18.67 -26.71 1.97
CA ALA A 678 17.75 -27.48 1.14
C ALA A 678 17.60 -28.95 1.60
N ASP A 679 17.40 -29.12 2.91
CA ASP A 679 17.01 -30.37 3.55
C ASP A 679 15.95 -30.12 4.65
N ASN A 680 15.28 -31.19 5.09
CA ASN A 680 14.19 -31.07 6.07
C ASN A 680 14.66 -30.96 7.52
N LYS A 681 15.96 -31.02 7.81
CA LYS A 681 16.49 -31.01 9.19
C LYS A 681 16.43 -29.63 9.81
N HIS A 682 16.22 -28.59 9.02
CA HIS A 682 16.30 -27.20 9.46
C HIS A 682 14.92 -26.53 9.68
N HIS A 683 13.80 -27.17 9.33
CA HIS A 683 12.46 -26.55 9.29
C HIS A 683 11.50 -27.14 10.35
N TYR A 684 11.15 -26.34 11.38
CA TYR A 684 10.26 -26.77 12.49
C TYR A 684 9.27 -25.67 12.90
N GLN A 685 8.10 -26.09 13.39
CA GLN A 685 7.08 -25.22 14.01
C GLN A 685 7.39 -24.97 15.50
N PRO A 686 7.57 -23.71 15.95
CA PRO A 686 7.83 -23.42 17.37
C PRO A 686 6.70 -23.83 18.32
N GLU A 687 5.44 -23.80 17.87
CA GLU A 687 4.26 -24.00 18.74
C GLU A 687 3.80 -25.47 18.86
N LEU A 688 4.15 -26.34 17.91
CA LEU A 688 3.62 -27.70 17.80
C LEU A 688 4.69 -28.80 17.76
N GLY A 689 5.98 -28.45 17.64
CA GLY A 689 7.09 -29.39 17.63
C GLY A 689 7.15 -30.35 16.42
N ALA A 690 6.29 -30.13 15.41
CA ALA A 690 6.27 -30.94 14.20
C ALA A 690 7.25 -30.39 13.13
N PRO A 691 8.05 -31.25 12.46
CA PRO A 691 8.90 -30.83 11.36
C PRO A 691 8.07 -30.48 10.12
N PHE A 692 8.43 -29.40 9.43
CA PHE A 692 7.96 -29.14 8.07
C PHE A 692 8.92 -29.79 7.08
N LYS A 693 8.37 -30.40 6.02
CA LYS A 693 9.17 -31.09 5.00
C LYS A 693 9.04 -30.41 3.62
N PRO A 694 9.63 -29.21 3.43
CA PRO A 694 9.57 -28.50 2.16
C PRO A 694 10.49 -29.07 1.08
N TYR A 695 11.39 -30.00 1.39
CA TYR A 695 12.35 -30.58 0.44
C TYR A 695 12.14 -32.10 0.28
N PRO A 696 12.50 -32.68 -0.88
CA PRO A 696 12.51 -34.14 -1.03
C PRO A 696 13.58 -34.77 -0.13
N GLU A 697 13.36 -36.01 0.31
CA GLU A 697 14.30 -36.74 1.18
C GLU A 697 14.41 -38.24 0.83
N GLY A 698 15.47 -38.90 1.29
CA GLY A 698 15.65 -40.34 1.09
C GLY A 698 15.66 -40.77 -0.38
N GLU A 699 15.05 -41.92 -0.68
CA GLU A 699 15.08 -42.50 -2.03
C GLU A 699 14.37 -41.64 -3.09
N GLU A 700 13.33 -40.88 -2.71
CA GLU A 700 12.66 -39.99 -3.68
C GLU A 700 13.57 -38.83 -4.09
N ARG A 701 14.40 -38.27 -3.19
CA ARG A 701 15.42 -37.26 -3.55
C ARG A 701 16.42 -37.83 -4.55
N THR A 702 16.92 -39.06 -4.34
CA THR A 702 17.83 -39.71 -5.31
C THR A 702 17.21 -39.88 -6.69
N ARG A 703 15.93 -40.31 -6.76
CA ARG A 703 15.21 -40.42 -8.04
C ARG A 703 14.99 -39.07 -8.71
N ILE A 704 14.65 -38.04 -7.94
CA ILE A 704 14.47 -36.68 -8.45
C ILE A 704 15.80 -36.12 -8.99
N ASN A 705 16.92 -36.34 -8.30
CA ASN A 705 18.24 -35.94 -8.80
C ASN A 705 18.57 -36.62 -10.13
N ALA A 706 18.28 -37.93 -10.25
CA ALA A 706 18.46 -38.64 -11.51
C ALA A 706 17.55 -38.11 -12.64
N ALA A 707 16.34 -37.65 -12.32
CA ALA A 707 15.45 -37.00 -13.29
C ALA A 707 15.99 -35.63 -13.72
N PHE A 708 16.57 -34.84 -12.81
CA PHE A 708 17.29 -33.61 -13.15
C PHE A 708 18.50 -33.89 -14.05
N ASP A 709 19.31 -34.91 -13.75
CA ASP A 709 20.44 -35.29 -14.61
C ASP A 709 19.96 -35.57 -16.05
N GLN A 710 18.81 -36.24 -16.22
CA GLN A 710 18.21 -36.49 -17.53
C GLN A 710 17.77 -35.21 -18.23
N VAL A 711 17.13 -34.27 -17.50
CA VAL A 711 16.74 -32.96 -18.04
C VAL A 711 17.96 -32.19 -18.54
N PHE A 712 18.99 -32.04 -17.72
CA PHE A 712 20.18 -31.28 -18.11
C PHE A 712 21.01 -31.99 -19.17
N LYS A 713 21.03 -33.32 -19.17
CA LYS A 713 21.62 -34.09 -20.28
C LYS A 713 20.90 -33.82 -21.59
N ALA A 714 19.56 -33.88 -21.62
CA ALA A 714 18.79 -33.61 -22.82
C ALA A 714 19.00 -32.17 -23.34
N LEU A 715 19.04 -31.19 -22.43
CA LEU A 715 19.31 -29.79 -22.78
C LEU A 715 20.69 -29.61 -23.45
N ARG A 716 21.73 -30.28 -22.93
CA ARG A 716 23.08 -30.26 -23.52
C ARG A 716 23.13 -30.97 -24.86
N ASP A 717 22.59 -32.18 -24.95
CA ASP A 717 22.63 -33.00 -26.17
C ASP A 717 21.89 -32.30 -27.33
N GLU A 718 20.77 -31.64 -27.03
CA GLU A 718 20.00 -30.89 -28.02
C GLU A 718 20.53 -29.47 -28.27
N LYS A 719 21.59 -29.05 -27.56
CA LYS A 719 22.17 -27.70 -27.62
C LYS A 719 21.12 -26.60 -27.45
N ALA A 720 20.22 -26.79 -26.49
CA ALA A 720 19.06 -25.92 -26.30
C ALA A 720 19.48 -24.47 -26.01
N PHE A 721 20.51 -24.29 -25.19
CA PHE A 721 21.00 -22.97 -24.81
C PHE A 721 21.76 -22.26 -25.94
N GLU A 722 22.57 -22.98 -26.71
CA GLU A 722 23.28 -22.43 -27.86
C GLU A 722 22.31 -22.00 -28.97
N LYS A 723 21.27 -22.81 -29.22
CA LYS A 723 20.19 -22.45 -30.14
C LYS A 723 19.46 -21.19 -29.68
N ALA A 724 19.20 -21.05 -28.37
CA ALA A 724 18.56 -19.87 -27.80
C ALA A 724 19.34 -18.57 -28.04
N MET A 725 20.67 -18.65 -28.03
CA MET A 725 21.56 -17.52 -28.33
C MET A 725 21.64 -17.16 -29.81
N SER A 726 21.43 -18.14 -30.71
CA SER A 726 21.53 -17.90 -32.16
C SER A 726 20.37 -17.10 -32.76
N ASN A 727 19.26 -16.93 -32.03
CA ASN A 727 18.07 -16.20 -32.49
C ASN A 727 18.06 -14.74 -32.00
N THR A 728 19.00 -13.94 -32.51
CA THR A 728 19.17 -12.53 -32.15
C THR A 728 17.99 -11.66 -32.58
N ALA A 729 17.35 -11.94 -33.72
CA ALA A 729 16.21 -11.17 -34.21
C ALA A 729 15.00 -11.18 -33.23
N LEU A 730 14.75 -12.30 -32.56
CA LEU A 730 13.74 -12.40 -31.52
C LEU A 730 14.15 -11.66 -30.24
N LEU A 731 15.44 -11.65 -29.91
CA LEU A 731 15.96 -10.89 -28.76
C LEU A 731 15.80 -9.39 -28.98
N ASP A 732 16.12 -8.93 -30.18
CA ASP A 732 16.00 -7.53 -30.59
C ASP A 732 14.53 -7.07 -30.60
N SER A 733 13.59 -7.92 -31.04
CA SER A 733 12.17 -7.58 -31.09
C SER A 733 11.50 -7.51 -29.72
N ILE A 734 11.90 -8.36 -28.78
CA ILE A 734 11.30 -8.45 -27.44
C ILE A 734 11.87 -7.37 -26.51
N PHE A 735 13.18 -7.15 -26.57
CA PHE A 735 13.88 -6.32 -25.59
C PHE A 735 14.37 -4.98 -26.14
N GLY A 736 14.16 -4.70 -27.42
CA GLY A 736 14.51 -3.42 -28.05
C GLY A 736 16.00 -3.11 -27.99
N VAL A 737 16.86 -4.12 -27.79
CA VAL A 737 18.30 -3.95 -27.65
C VAL A 737 18.87 -3.68 -29.04
N LYS A 738 19.29 -2.44 -29.31
CA LYS A 738 20.20 -2.18 -30.41
C LYS A 738 21.59 -2.59 -29.95
N HIS A 739 22.16 -3.60 -30.60
CA HIS A 739 23.57 -3.91 -30.48
C HIS A 739 24.37 -2.82 -31.21
N ASP A 740 24.80 -1.79 -30.49
CA ASP A 740 25.81 -0.83 -30.95
C ASP A 740 27.19 -1.21 -30.37
#